data_AF-A0A356XFN2-F1
#
_entry.id   AF-A0A356XFN2-F1
#
_cell.length_a   1.000
_cell.length_b   1.000
_cell.length_c   1.000
_cell.angle_alpha   90.00
_cell.angle_beta   90.00
_cell.angle_gamma   90.00
#
_symmetry.space_group_name_H-M   'P 1'
#
loop_
_entity.id
_entity.type
_entity.pdbx_description
1 polymer ?
#
loop_
_entity_poly.entity_id
_entity_poly.type
_entity_poly.pdbx_seq_one_letter_code
_entity_poly.pdbx_strand_id
1 'polypeptide(L)'
;MCSARVCLQNIKNQERVLIMAKRKLFYGIHTLILMTVIVTSCSTGSRKAAGPWTIEGSRISSSNQSEDRGMNEMGKTPDFLKTVRLKKYNDPKEVLKKLGQTPEPSDVEEYLLHKDGGLVYDILSREAKKTGVLNKYDNVPTNSGKISLGGTVLEYTIPKEALAYDVIPVHYTLSTAENIFPIHISVTAFEEESRRKGRDLYDMNIPGVIDTDFEYLGYVDGTAKPGTWPVLSPTLENDRQGSAYPSYQATDLIKSGTVKSTDITWLKFRYTNTGNTILDSEGNGTFSFTPELYRKEGSNWVLADNIHNLHERLFDYLYPGESGEMWLCFRDKKNLAPGEYKIVIWGKVRNEQNDSAYPVLVQGRSFTKYSFEFAVKSAAENTVPKGVIKELAAKIPPRNSWLHTMQEFMASYETLKAVEGGRTEGTIWLQVAPWTEELILKLILGKTDSIKTVRIPVEVDQSAIKIRLNKENQNYIVKPDGTRYPVSITQNMADMRSNVQRGPYPDSIIINDLLNMKEAGINVLCTTGNAGHDVSAVQQFGYEANKFMLDAARKLGFSIQAYANYPFGGHYNQETIKKASIISGKVLKSEPEGWGGPVYSEANAILTAYTFKRYGDLFWQSGNGVVPIDTEDTRGWLRGLVNFRHAIGLTSLSNFRAWLGDAYGKIDILNKQYNSGFNSFDTIDPEQDAQKEALGRDTVYNFRDPSKVYRDWSKAITDYDLFRSIERADNYKQMLDLITFPNPQMNIRTEGSNWLVAGINPQTTNSHYRHVYYMQRRNGMVAEVLQASGTVYAHSDYNTIPFTPSEVFELTSKSVEQGIIPMQLGVFVRQNDIAVNTQYGSDDWALDFNLKSGSKGAFVGTLRALFPWYAATYEAGGAPGVMWQDYLCNAFITSTQFKELKFYTQKINEMLSTPEGEKWARNFKPQNSEWKNSSMKKYSYPEEYIAELIKNTVRKNEFDVHQNGQ
;
A
#
# COMPACT_ATOMS: atom_id res chain seq x y z
N MET A 1 -11.02 23.33 -48.94
CA MET A 1 -11.32 23.03 -47.52
C MET A 1 -10.30 22.10 -46.82
N CYS A 2 -9.09 21.87 -47.38
CA CYS A 2 -8.04 21.08 -46.71
C CYS A 2 -6.85 21.89 -46.14
N SER A 3 -6.79 23.23 -46.27
CA SER A 3 -5.67 24.03 -45.71
C SER A 3 -5.96 24.74 -44.38
N ALA A 4 -7.23 24.83 -43.95
CA ALA A 4 -7.60 25.49 -42.69
C ALA A 4 -7.35 24.63 -41.43
N ARG A 5 -7.39 23.29 -41.55
CA ARG A 5 -7.14 22.36 -40.42
C ARG A 5 -5.66 22.26 -40.03
N VAL A 6 -4.73 22.49 -40.96
CA VAL A 6 -3.28 22.41 -40.69
C VAL A 6 -2.78 23.70 -40.01
N CYS A 7 -3.33 24.87 -40.34
CA CYS A 7 -3.00 26.13 -39.65
C CYS A 7 -3.50 26.15 -38.19
N LEU A 8 -4.71 25.65 -37.91
CA LEU A 8 -5.27 25.59 -36.55
C LEU A 8 -4.53 24.62 -35.62
N GLN A 9 -3.93 23.55 -36.17
CA GLN A 9 -3.12 22.60 -35.40
C GLN A 9 -1.74 23.17 -35.05
N ASN A 10 -1.14 23.96 -35.95
CA ASN A 10 0.15 24.62 -35.70
C ASN A 10 0.05 25.78 -34.69
N ILE A 11 -1.05 26.53 -34.68
CA ILE A 11 -1.30 27.59 -33.69
C ILE A 11 -1.45 26.99 -32.27
N LYS A 12 -2.18 25.87 -32.13
CA LYS A 12 -2.33 25.17 -30.84
C LYS A 12 -1.02 24.56 -30.31
N ASN A 13 -0.13 24.14 -31.21
CA ASN A 13 1.19 23.63 -30.81
C ASN A 13 2.15 24.77 -30.40
N GLN A 14 2.06 25.94 -31.03
CA GLN A 14 2.85 27.12 -30.62
C GLN A 14 2.38 27.71 -29.27
N GLU A 15 1.07 27.72 -28.98
CA GLU A 15 0.56 28.13 -27.67
C GLU A 15 1.02 27.19 -26.53
N ARG A 16 1.10 25.87 -26.78
CA ARG A 16 1.61 24.90 -25.80
C ARG A 16 3.08 25.09 -25.46
N VAL A 17 3.90 25.43 -26.45
CA VAL A 17 5.34 25.71 -26.25
C VAL A 17 5.52 27.03 -25.47
N LEU A 18 4.70 28.04 -25.73
CA LEU A 18 4.73 29.33 -25.02
C LEU A 18 4.30 29.21 -23.55
N ILE A 19 3.32 28.34 -23.24
CA ILE A 19 2.88 28.06 -21.87
C ILE A 19 3.94 27.29 -21.07
N MET A 20 4.66 26.35 -21.70
CA MET A 20 5.78 25.65 -21.06
C MET A 20 6.98 26.57 -20.79
N ALA A 21 7.27 27.51 -21.68
CA ALA A 21 8.33 28.50 -21.49
C ALA A 21 7.99 29.50 -20.35
N LYS A 22 6.72 29.94 -20.25
CA LYS A 22 6.24 30.78 -19.14
C LYS A 22 6.28 30.07 -17.79
N ARG A 23 6.00 28.76 -17.74
CA ARG A 23 6.12 27.94 -16.52
C ARG A 23 7.58 27.82 -16.03
N LYS A 24 8.56 27.73 -16.93
CA LYS A 24 9.99 27.70 -16.54
C LYS A 24 10.50 29.08 -16.06
N LEU A 25 9.97 30.18 -16.60
CA LEU A 25 10.34 31.53 -16.18
C LEU A 25 9.75 31.91 -14.81
N PHE A 26 8.56 31.39 -14.47
CA PHE A 26 7.92 31.64 -13.17
C PHE A 26 8.64 30.96 -11.99
N TYR A 27 9.25 29.79 -12.22
CA TYR A 27 10.08 29.09 -11.22
C TYR A 27 11.48 29.72 -11.03
N GLY A 28 11.98 30.48 -12.01
CA GLY A 28 13.28 31.16 -11.90
C GLY A 28 13.26 32.50 -11.15
N ILE A 29 12.10 33.14 -11.02
CA ILE A 29 11.97 34.49 -10.44
C ILE A 29 11.60 34.47 -8.95
N HIS A 30 11.04 33.38 -8.42
CA HIS A 30 10.77 33.23 -6.98
C HIS A 30 12.03 32.98 -6.13
N THR A 31 13.16 32.61 -6.75
CA THR A 31 14.42 32.35 -6.03
C THR A 31 15.26 33.62 -5.82
N LEU A 32 14.84 34.80 -6.31
CA LEU A 32 15.65 36.03 -6.28
C LEU A 32 15.03 37.21 -5.49
N ILE A 33 13.86 37.04 -4.86
CA ILE A 33 13.22 38.07 -4.03
C ILE A 33 12.94 37.50 -2.63
N LEU A 34 14.00 37.16 -1.90
CA LEU A 34 13.95 36.85 -0.47
C LEU A 34 15.31 37.07 0.20
N MET A 35 15.98 38.17 -0.19
CA MET A 35 17.06 38.76 0.61
C MET A 35 16.82 40.25 0.76
N THR A 36 17.03 40.73 2.00
CA THR A 36 16.95 42.11 2.51
C THR A 36 15.58 42.55 3.04
N VAL A 37 15.39 42.57 4.37
CA VAL A 37 15.47 43.78 5.21
C VAL A 37 15.38 43.38 6.70
N ILE A 38 16.31 43.93 7.47
CA ILE A 38 16.50 43.89 8.92
C ILE A 38 15.58 44.94 9.59
N VAL A 39 15.11 44.72 10.84
CA VAL A 39 15.29 45.63 12.00
C VAL A 39 14.61 45.08 13.27
N THR A 40 15.39 45.20 14.35
CA THR A 40 15.25 44.91 15.78
C THR A 40 14.12 45.62 16.55
N SER A 41 13.65 45.00 17.65
CA SER A 41 13.47 45.69 18.95
C SER A 41 13.32 44.73 20.14
N CYS A 42 13.98 45.08 21.25
CA CYS A 42 14.05 44.42 22.56
C CYS A 42 12.83 44.68 23.47
N SER A 43 12.57 43.76 24.43
CA SER A 43 12.25 44.05 25.86
C SER A 43 12.00 42.72 26.62
N THR A 44 12.90 42.20 27.47
CA THR A 44 13.07 42.40 28.93
C THR A 44 11.87 42.08 29.84
N GLY A 45 12.08 41.14 30.79
CA GLY A 45 11.41 41.01 32.10
C GLY A 45 10.35 39.91 32.16
N SER A 46 10.19 39.07 33.19
CA SER A 46 10.83 38.97 34.51
C SER A 46 10.39 37.65 35.19
N ARG A 47 11.28 37.10 36.04
CA ARG A 47 11.05 35.97 36.96
C ARG A 47 9.94 36.22 37.99
N LYS A 48 9.28 35.15 38.45
CA LYS A 48 8.82 34.86 39.84
C LYS A 48 8.46 33.35 39.89
N ALA A 49 9.22 32.48 40.56
CA ALA A 49 9.39 32.25 42.01
C ALA A 49 8.22 31.47 42.65
N ALA A 50 8.63 30.37 43.30
CA ALA A 50 7.88 29.29 43.92
C ALA A 50 7.00 29.67 45.11
N GLY A 51 6.09 28.76 45.48
CA GLY A 51 5.50 28.66 46.82
C GLY A 51 4.55 27.46 46.95
N PRO A 52 4.44 26.82 48.14
CA PRO A 52 4.28 25.38 48.34
C PRO A 52 2.86 24.99 48.81
N TRP A 53 2.70 23.91 49.58
CA TRP A 53 1.50 23.34 50.28
C TRP A 53 1.08 21.96 49.70
N THR A 54 1.63 20.85 50.22
CA THR A 54 1.31 20.07 51.44
C THR A 54 0.17 19.06 51.30
N ILE A 55 0.45 17.92 51.91
CA ILE A 55 -0.20 16.61 51.89
C ILE A 55 -1.22 16.50 53.04
N GLU A 56 -2.36 15.87 52.78
CA GLU A 56 -3.20 15.09 53.72
C GLU A 56 -4.19 14.30 52.82
N GLY A 57 -4.46 13.00 52.88
CA GLY A 57 -4.18 11.97 53.86
C GLY A 57 -5.49 11.24 54.22
N SER A 58 -5.91 10.19 53.49
CA SER A 58 -6.81 9.17 54.08
C SER A 58 -6.81 7.81 53.36
N ARG A 59 -6.73 6.78 54.20
CA ARG A 59 -6.45 5.35 54.05
C ARG A 59 -7.49 4.46 53.34
N ILE A 60 -6.96 3.49 52.56
CA ILE A 60 -7.09 2.01 52.62
C ILE A 60 -8.49 1.36 52.55
N SER A 61 -8.71 0.54 51.52
CA SER A 61 -9.12 -0.87 51.69
C SER A 61 -8.63 -1.76 50.53
N SER A 62 -7.91 -2.80 50.91
CA SER A 62 -7.20 -3.84 50.15
C SER A 62 -8.10 -4.88 49.46
N SER A 63 -7.70 -5.36 48.27
CA SER A 63 -7.39 -6.80 48.03
C SER A 63 -7.11 -7.10 46.55
N ASN A 64 -6.11 -7.97 46.33
CA ASN A 64 -5.73 -8.72 45.12
C ASN A 64 -4.68 -8.07 44.20
N GLN A 65 -3.42 -8.21 44.64
CA GLN A 65 -2.21 -8.12 43.84
C GLN A 65 -1.90 -9.47 43.18
N SER A 66 -1.68 -9.46 41.86
CA SER A 66 -0.68 -10.29 41.21
C SER A 66 -0.20 -9.58 39.93
N GLU A 67 1.04 -9.10 40.00
CA GLU A 67 1.97 -8.82 38.89
C GLU A 67 1.55 -7.78 37.85
N ASP A 68 1.59 -6.52 38.28
CA ASP A 68 1.65 -5.35 37.42
C ASP A 68 2.81 -4.48 37.90
N ARG A 69 4.03 -4.69 37.35
CA ARG A 69 5.18 -3.79 37.54
C ARG A 69 6.13 -3.83 36.35
N GLY A 70 6.16 -2.72 35.62
CA GLY A 70 7.19 -2.44 34.61
C GLY A 70 6.96 -1.21 33.73
N MET A 71 6.03 -0.30 34.06
CA MET A 71 5.89 0.97 33.35
C MET A 71 6.49 2.11 34.17
N ASN A 72 7.74 2.47 33.91
CA ASN A 72 8.29 3.74 34.35
C ASN A 72 7.91 4.83 33.34
N GLU A 73 7.03 5.71 33.80
CA GLU A 73 6.91 7.14 33.50
C GLU A 73 7.27 7.60 32.07
N MET A 74 6.29 7.52 31.17
CA MET A 74 6.11 8.55 30.14
C MET A 74 4.72 9.14 30.36
N GLY A 75 4.62 10.48 30.39
CA GLY A 75 3.34 11.17 30.59
C GLY A 75 2.39 10.91 29.40
N LYS A 76 1.62 9.83 29.45
CA LYS A 76 0.81 9.37 28.32
C LYS A 76 -0.65 9.69 28.52
N THR A 77 -1.14 10.67 27.76
CA THR A 77 -2.58 10.78 27.49
C THR A 77 -3.05 9.44 26.89
N PRO A 78 -4.16 8.84 27.36
CA PRO A 78 -4.64 7.57 26.80
C PRO A 78 -4.82 7.64 25.28
N ASP A 79 -4.44 6.59 24.56
CA ASP A 79 -4.57 6.50 23.10
C ASP A 79 -6.03 6.49 22.63
N PHE A 80 -6.93 6.00 23.49
CA PHE A 80 -8.37 5.99 23.26
C PHE A 80 -9.11 6.72 24.38
N LEU A 81 -10.03 7.59 23.98
CA LEU A 81 -11.04 8.17 24.84
C LEU A 81 -12.24 7.22 24.95
N LYS A 82 -13.12 7.51 25.92
CA LYS A 82 -14.40 6.81 26.01
C LYS A 82 -15.17 6.97 24.70
N THR A 83 -15.55 5.84 24.08
CA THR A 83 -16.28 5.84 22.81
C THR A 83 -17.57 6.64 22.91
N VAL A 84 -17.72 7.58 21.99
CA VAL A 84 -18.92 8.41 21.86
C VAL A 84 -19.94 7.65 21.01
N ARG A 85 -21.13 7.41 21.55
CA ARG A 85 -22.23 6.77 20.81
C ARG A 85 -23.26 7.81 20.38
N LEU A 86 -23.62 7.82 19.10
CA LEU A 86 -24.73 8.62 18.58
C LEU A 86 -26.03 7.82 18.66
N LYS A 87 -27.14 8.47 19.00
CA LYS A 87 -28.48 7.87 18.89
C LYS A 87 -29.00 7.95 17.46
N LYS A 88 -28.71 9.06 16.77
CA LYS A 88 -29.01 9.28 15.35
C LYS A 88 -27.76 9.82 14.67
N TYR A 89 -27.24 9.08 13.68
CA TYR A 89 -26.04 9.47 12.96
C TYR A 89 -26.22 10.76 12.14
N ASN A 90 -27.45 11.07 11.74
CA ASN A 90 -27.79 12.21 10.88
C ASN A 90 -28.51 13.35 11.62
N ASP A 91 -28.62 13.32 12.96
CA ASP A 91 -29.12 14.45 13.73
C ASP A 91 -27.99 15.50 13.88
N PRO A 92 -28.06 16.65 13.19
CA PRO A 92 -26.97 17.61 13.15
C PRO A 92 -26.62 18.14 14.54
N LYS A 93 -27.62 18.33 15.41
CA LYS A 93 -27.42 18.87 16.77
C LYS A 93 -26.75 17.86 17.68
N GLU A 94 -27.17 16.59 17.59
CA GLU A 94 -26.51 15.52 18.35
C GLU A 94 -25.06 15.34 17.91
N VAL A 95 -24.83 15.26 16.60
CA VAL A 95 -23.50 15.07 16.01
C VAL A 95 -22.56 16.20 16.43
N LEU A 96 -22.95 17.46 16.24
CA LEU A 96 -22.10 18.60 16.61
C LEU A 96 -21.84 18.67 18.11
N LYS A 97 -22.84 18.39 18.95
CA LYS A 97 -22.67 18.40 20.40
C LYS A 97 -21.64 17.38 20.87
N LYS A 98 -21.58 16.23 20.20
CA LYS A 98 -20.78 15.08 20.65
C LYS A 98 -19.42 14.96 19.97
N LEU A 99 -19.32 15.37 18.71
CA LEU A 99 -18.15 15.16 17.86
C LEU A 99 -17.61 16.45 17.22
N GLY A 100 -18.31 17.57 17.36
CA GLY A 100 -17.95 18.84 16.73
C GLY A 100 -16.85 19.63 17.46
N GLN A 101 -16.14 19.04 18.42
CA GLN A 101 -15.03 19.72 19.09
C GLN A 101 -13.78 19.72 18.22
N THR A 102 -13.04 20.83 18.23
CA THR A 102 -11.73 20.94 17.59
C THR A 102 -10.64 20.47 18.55
N PRO A 103 -9.71 19.61 18.11
CA PRO A 103 -8.60 19.22 18.96
C PRO A 103 -7.60 20.35 19.12
N GLU A 104 -7.14 20.58 20.35
CA GLU A 104 -5.99 21.45 20.60
C GLU A 104 -4.71 20.80 20.05
N PRO A 105 -3.76 21.59 19.50
CA PRO A 105 -2.48 21.06 19.07
C PRO A 105 -1.80 20.25 20.17
N SER A 106 -1.10 19.17 19.82
CA SER A 106 -0.28 18.38 20.76
C SER A 106 0.80 17.59 20.05
N ASP A 107 1.90 17.36 20.77
CA ASP A 107 3.06 16.63 20.24
C ASP A 107 2.84 15.11 20.17
N VAL A 108 3.72 14.44 19.43
CA VAL A 108 3.83 12.98 19.32
C VAL A 108 5.19 12.50 19.83
N GLU A 109 5.34 11.19 20.06
CA GLU A 109 6.61 10.57 20.40
C GLU A 109 7.55 10.60 19.20
N GLU A 110 8.61 11.41 19.29
CA GLU A 110 9.54 11.63 18.19
C GLU A 110 10.55 10.49 18.02
N TYR A 111 11.07 10.34 16.80
CA TYR A 111 12.25 9.54 16.51
C TYR A 111 13.52 10.28 16.96
N LEU A 112 14.46 9.52 17.54
CA LEU A 112 15.67 10.08 18.12
C LEU A 112 16.68 10.45 17.03
N LEU A 113 17.59 11.35 17.37
CA LEU A 113 18.77 11.65 16.58
C LEU A 113 20.00 11.13 17.31
N HIS A 114 20.92 10.52 16.58
CA HIS A 114 22.27 10.24 17.04
C HIS A 114 22.98 11.53 17.46
N LYS A 115 24.03 11.40 18.29
CA LYS A 115 24.89 12.55 18.67
C LYS A 115 25.52 13.24 17.47
N ASP A 116 25.77 12.50 16.39
CA ASP A 116 26.30 13.02 15.13
C ASP A 116 25.21 13.59 14.19
N GLY A 117 23.97 13.65 14.67
CA GLY A 117 22.83 14.27 14.01
C GLY A 117 22.04 13.36 13.07
N GLY A 118 22.38 12.08 12.89
CA GLY A 118 21.59 11.18 12.03
C GLY A 118 20.32 10.64 12.69
N LEU A 119 19.25 10.42 11.92
CA LEU A 119 18.01 9.83 12.39
C LEU A 119 18.22 8.38 12.86
N VAL A 120 17.60 8.04 13.98
CA VAL A 120 17.43 6.68 14.50
C VAL A 120 16.04 6.20 14.18
N TYR A 121 15.91 5.26 13.23
CA TYR A 121 14.66 4.58 12.94
C TYR A 121 14.65 3.19 13.59
N ASP A 122 14.08 3.11 14.79
CA ASP A 122 14.16 1.98 15.72
C ASP A 122 12.81 1.32 16.00
N ILE A 123 11.92 1.33 15.01
CA ILE A 123 10.51 0.88 15.12
C ILE A 123 10.35 -0.55 15.67
N LEU A 124 11.28 -1.46 15.38
CA LEU A 124 11.23 -2.85 15.87
C LEU A 124 11.57 -2.94 17.36
N SER A 125 12.68 -2.33 17.77
CA SER A 125 13.12 -2.35 19.17
C SER A 125 12.19 -1.56 20.09
N ARG A 126 11.53 -0.49 19.61
CA ARG A 126 10.47 0.21 20.35
C ARG A 126 9.31 -0.72 20.70
N GLU A 127 8.81 -1.46 19.72
CA GLU A 127 7.74 -2.44 19.92
C GLU A 127 8.20 -3.59 20.84
N ALA A 128 9.39 -4.13 20.61
CA ALA A 128 9.94 -5.22 21.41
C ALA A 128 10.16 -4.82 22.87
N LYS A 129 10.57 -3.56 23.12
CA LYS A 129 10.68 -2.99 24.46
C LYS A 129 9.31 -2.85 25.13
N LYS A 130 8.32 -2.33 24.39
CA LYS A 130 6.92 -2.19 24.88
C LYS A 130 6.32 -3.53 25.29
N THR A 131 6.64 -4.59 24.57
CA THR A 131 6.11 -5.94 24.77
C THR A 131 6.98 -6.82 25.68
N GLY A 132 8.11 -6.31 26.17
CA GLY A 132 9.04 -7.03 27.05
C GLY A 132 9.84 -8.14 26.35
N VAL A 133 9.79 -8.22 25.02
CA VAL A 133 10.53 -9.23 24.23
C VAL A 133 12.04 -9.13 24.45
N LEU A 134 12.56 -7.90 24.59
CA LEU A 134 14.00 -7.69 24.77
C LEU A 134 14.55 -8.38 26.03
N ASN A 135 13.75 -8.43 27.11
CA ASN A 135 14.16 -9.03 28.39
C ASN A 135 14.39 -10.55 28.28
N LYS A 136 13.84 -11.22 27.26
CA LYS A 136 14.07 -12.66 27.02
C LYS A 136 15.53 -12.96 26.67
N TYR A 137 16.24 -11.96 26.15
CA TYR A 137 17.61 -12.09 25.67
C TYR A 137 18.65 -11.59 26.68
N ASP A 138 18.22 -11.27 27.90
CA ASP A 138 19.12 -10.94 28.99
C ASP A 138 19.84 -12.20 29.48
N ASN A 139 21.17 -12.19 29.45
CA ASN A 139 22.03 -13.28 29.93
C ASN A 139 21.85 -14.64 29.22
N VAL A 140 21.34 -14.64 27.99
CA VAL A 140 21.25 -15.87 27.18
C VAL A 140 22.63 -16.31 26.67
N PRO A 141 22.82 -17.60 26.32
CA PRO A 141 24.03 -18.06 25.65
C PRO A 141 24.26 -17.32 24.33
N THR A 142 25.48 -16.81 24.13
CA THR A 142 25.85 -16.05 22.93
C THR A 142 26.97 -16.70 22.13
N ASN A 143 26.97 -16.48 20.81
CA ASN A 143 28.13 -16.56 19.95
C ASN A 143 28.93 -15.26 20.04
N SER A 144 30.26 -15.36 20.13
CA SER A 144 31.16 -14.22 20.12
C SER A 144 32.19 -14.35 19.03
N GLY A 145 32.64 -13.23 18.48
CA GLY A 145 33.70 -13.24 17.47
C GLY A 145 34.22 -11.85 17.17
N LYS A 146 35.06 -11.77 16.13
CA LYS A 146 35.63 -10.52 15.65
C LYS A 146 35.71 -10.47 14.13
N ILE A 147 35.45 -9.30 13.57
CA ILE A 147 35.71 -8.96 12.17
C ILE A 147 36.83 -7.92 12.16
N SER A 148 37.81 -8.07 11.26
CA SER A 148 38.89 -7.09 11.11
C SER A 148 39.01 -6.67 9.65
N LEU A 149 39.01 -5.36 9.42
CA LEU A 149 39.08 -4.77 8.08
C LEU A 149 39.73 -3.39 8.17
N GLY A 150 40.77 -3.14 7.36
CA GLY A 150 41.40 -1.81 7.24
C GLY A 150 41.78 -1.17 8.57
N GLY A 151 42.41 -1.92 9.49
CA GLY A 151 42.80 -1.40 10.82
C GLY A 151 41.63 -1.17 11.80
N THR A 152 40.40 -1.54 11.42
CA THR A 152 39.22 -1.49 12.27
C THR A 152 38.82 -2.90 12.70
N VAL A 153 38.47 -3.03 13.97
CA VAL A 153 38.07 -4.30 14.59
C VAL A 153 36.67 -4.13 15.17
N LEU A 154 35.76 -5.01 14.74
CA LEU A 154 34.42 -5.15 15.29
C LEU A 154 34.34 -6.46 16.07
N GLU A 155 34.30 -6.37 17.39
CA GLU A 155 33.99 -7.50 18.27
C GLU A 155 32.47 -7.56 18.47
N TYR A 156 31.91 -8.76 18.51
CA TYR A 156 30.46 -8.92 18.61
C TYR A 156 30.06 -10.04 19.57
N THR A 157 28.82 -9.96 20.03
CA THR A 157 28.09 -10.98 20.79
C THR A 157 26.64 -11.03 20.31
N ILE A 158 26.16 -12.22 19.98
CA ILE A 158 24.80 -12.46 19.46
C ILE A 158 24.22 -13.71 20.11
N PRO A 159 22.92 -13.76 20.49
CA PRO A 159 22.28 -14.98 20.97
C PRO A 159 22.48 -16.19 20.06
N LYS A 160 22.66 -17.37 20.65
CA LYS A 160 22.73 -18.66 19.92
C LYS A 160 21.36 -19.13 19.44
N GLU A 161 20.34 -18.80 20.21
CA GLU A 161 18.95 -19.21 20.01
C GLU A 161 18.06 -17.97 19.95
N ALA A 162 17.01 -18.02 19.13
CA ALA A 162 16.00 -16.99 19.03
C ALA A 162 14.62 -17.61 18.81
N LEU A 163 13.56 -16.92 19.24
CA LEU A 163 12.21 -17.27 18.79
C LEU A 163 11.93 -16.59 17.45
N ALA A 164 11.20 -17.27 16.57
CA ALA A 164 10.82 -16.67 15.29
C ALA A 164 10.04 -15.36 15.48
N TYR A 165 10.37 -14.33 14.69
CA TYR A 165 9.83 -12.96 14.75
C TYR A 165 10.14 -12.15 16.01
N ASP A 166 10.91 -12.68 16.98
CA ASP A 166 11.45 -11.86 18.06
C ASP A 166 12.57 -10.95 17.54
N VAL A 167 12.82 -9.87 18.28
CA VAL A 167 13.91 -8.91 18.03
C VAL A 167 15.06 -9.24 18.95
N ILE A 168 16.21 -9.63 18.37
CA ILE A 168 17.39 -10.06 19.11
C ILE A 168 18.48 -8.97 19.16
N PRO A 169 19.26 -8.89 20.25
CA PRO A 169 20.39 -7.99 20.34
C PRO A 169 21.63 -8.52 19.59
N VAL A 170 22.29 -7.63 18.87
CA VAL A 170 23.65 -7.79 18.34
C VAL A 170 24.52 -6.75 19.03
N HIS A 171 25.13 -7.13 20.14
CA HIS A 171 26.03 -6.24 20.88
C HIS A 171 27.37 -6.20 20.18
N TYR A 172 27.97 -5.01 20.10
CA TYR A 172 29.26 -4.84 19.47
C TYR A 172 30.17 -3.86 20.21
N THR A 173 31.47 -4.07 20.03
CA THR A 173 32.53 -3.12 20.32
C THR A 173 33.30 -2.86 19.04
N LEU A 174 33.38 -1.59 18.63
CA LEU A 174 34.16 -1.16 17.48
C LEU A 174 35.41 -0.41 17.96
N SER A 175 36.58 -0.81 17.47
CA SER A 175 37.84 -0.10 17.68
C SER A 175 38.47 0.27 16.33
N THR A 176 38.89 1.52 16.16
CA THR A 176 39.52 2.01 14.92
C THR A 176 40.69 2.95 15.21
N ALA A 177 41.79 2.75 14.49
CA ALA A 177 43.03 3.52 14.65
C ALA A 177 43.10 4.75 13.72
N GLU A 178 42.22 4.86 12.73
CA GLU A 178 42.30 5.85 11.65
C GLU A 178 40.96 6.60 11.45
N ASN A 179 41.04 7.79 10.84
CA ASN A 179 39.85 8.56 10.44
C ASN A 179 39.28 8.02 9.10
N ILE A 180 38.64 6.84 9.16
CA ILE A 180 38.13 6.09 7.99
C ILE A 180 36.60 6.17 7.81
N PHE A 181 35.94 7.09 8.53
CA PHE A 181 34.50 7.27 8.50
C PHE A 181 33.94 7.63 7.10
N PRO A 182 32.65 7.32 6.84
CA PRO A 182 31.73 6.61 7.72
C PRO A 182 32.05 5.11 7.82
N ILE A 183 31.71 4.51 8.97
CA ILE A 183 31.76 3.05 9.18
C ILE A 183 30.32 2.56 9.26
N HIS A 184 29.99 1.49 8.54
CA HIS A 184 28.68 0.84 8.64
C HIS A 184 28.83 -0.54 9.25
N ILE A 185 27.92 -0.84 10.17
CA ILE A 185 27.74 -2.16 10.75
C ILE A 185 26.33 -2.60 10.32
N SER A 186 26.23 -3.68 9.55
CA SER A 186 24.96 -4.20 9.05
C SER A 186 24.81 -5.65 9.46
N VAL A 187 23.58 -6.07 9.78
CA VAL A 187 23.25 -7.46 10.06
C VAL A 187 21.99 -7.86 9.29
N THR A 188 22.04 -9.03 8.65
CA THR A 188 20.92 -9.59 7.87
C THR A 188 20.60 -11.02 8.29
N ALA A 189 19.34 -11.41 8.12
CA ALA A 189 18.78 -12.73 8.44
C ALA A 189 18.10 -13.42 7.25
N PHE A 190 18.17 -12.81 6.05
CA PHE A 190 17.60 -13.33 4.80
C PHE A 190 18.64 -14.02 3.90
N GLU A 191 19.94 -13.86 4.18
CA GLU A 191 21.00 -14.26 3.26
C GLU A 191 21.26 -15.77 3.25
N GLU A 192 21.28 -16.36 2.06
CA GLU A 192 21.40 -17.82 1.86
C GLU A 192 22.82 -18.21 1.42
N GLU A 193 23.51 -19.04 2.22
CA GLU A 193 24.90 -19.41 1.94
C GLU A 193 25.08 -20.16 0.61
N SER A 194 24.09 -20.97 0.21
CA SER A 194 24.08 -21.69 -1.07
C SER A 194 24.20 -20.74 -2.28
N ARG A 195 23.69 -19.51 -2.14
CA ARG A 195 23.70 -18.44 -3.16
C ARG A 195 24.88 -17.50 -2.97
N ARG A 196 25.27 -17.22 -1.72
CA ARG A 196 26.47 -16.42 -1.40
C ARG A 196 27.78 -17.10 -1.79
N LYS A 197 27.91 -18.40 -1.59
CA LYS A 197 29.11 -19.20 -1.88
C LYS A 197 30.37 -18.61 -1.22
N GLY A 198 30.28 -18.25 0.07
CA GLY A 198 31.39 -17.67 0.84
C GLY A 198 31.82 -16.26 0.44
N ARG A 199 31.09 -15.57 -0.45
CA ARG A 199 31.44 -14.21 -0.90
C ARG A 199 31.03 -13.16 0.13
N ASP A 200 31.88 -12.16 0.33
CA ASP A 200 31.54 -10.93 1.06
C ASP A 200 30.66 -10.04 0.15
N LEU A 201 29.35 -9.96 0.43
CA LEU A 201 28.36 -9.29 -0.41
C LEU A 201 27.70 -8.10 0.31
N TYR A 202 27.46 -7.05 -0.46
CA TYR A 202 26.62 -5.93 -0.05
C TYR A 202 25.13 -6.28 -0.21
N ASP A 203 24.26 -5.52 0.44
CA ASP A 203 22.80 -5.57 0.28
C ASP A 203 22.27 -4.18 -0.10
N MET A 204 20.97 -4.07 -0.33
CA MET A 204 20.35 -2.81 -0.74
C MET A 204 20.27 -1.74 0.36
N ASN A 205 20.42 -2.11 1.63
CA ASN A 205 20.47 -1.16 2.74
C ASN A 205 21.77 -0.37 2.72
N ILE A 206 22.91 -1.06 2.55
CA ILE A 206 24.24 -0.45 2.38
C ILE A 206 24.89 -1.01 1.10
N PRO A 207 24.55 -0.46 -0.09
CA PRO A 207 24.98 -1.02 -1.36
C PRO A 207 26.47 -0.80 -1.64
N GLY A 208 27.03 -1.75 -2.39
CA GLY A 208 28.33 -1.66 -3.06
C GLY A 208 28.11 -1.26 -4.51
N VAL A 209 28.75 -1.97 -5.43
CA VAL A 209 28.50 -1.82 -6.86
C VAL A 209 27.18 -2.50 -7.23
N ILE A 210 26.28 -1.69 -7.80
CA ILE A 210 25.01 -2.15 -8.36
C ILE A 210 25.19 -2.21 -9.87
N ASP A 211 25.22 -3.41 -10.42
CA ASP A 211 25.34 -3.58 -11.86
C ASP A 211 24.56 -4.81 -12.33
N THR A 212 24.06 -4.70 -13.55
CA THR A 212 23.37 -5.77 -14.24
C THR A 212 23.89 -5.90 -15.67
N ASP A 213 23.73 -7.06 -16.30
CA ASP A 213 23.84 -7.21 -17.75
C ASP A 213 22.49 -7.59 -18.33
N PHE A 214 22.27 -7.22 -19.59
CA PHE A 214 21.02 -7.48 -20.30
C PHE A 214 21.29 -8.23 -21.61
N GLU A 215 20.53 -9.30 -21.83
CA GLU A 215 20.47 -10.03 -23.08
C GLU A 215 19.06 -9.93 -23.65
N TYR A 216 18.93 -9.47 -24.89
CA TYR A 216 17.67 -9.55 -25.62
C TYR A 216 17.44 -10.98 -26.14
N LEU A 217 16.38 -11.62 -25.66
CA LEU A 217 16.07 -13.01 -26.01
C LEU A 217 15.21 -13.12 -27.27
N GLY A 218 14.43 -12.08 -27.59
CA GLY A 218 13.52 -12.07 -28.73
C GLY A 218 12.21 -11.36 -28.41
N TYR A 219 11.24 -11.51 -29.31
CA TYR A 219 9.91 -10.95 -29.16
C TYR A 219 8.83 -12.01 -29.43
N VAL A 220 7.61 -11.74 -28.97
CA VAL A 220 6.41 -12.49 -29.28
C VAL A 220 5.37 -11.54 -29.86
N ASP A 221 4.73 -11.98 -30.94
CA ASP A 221 3.63 -11.26 -31.56
C ASP A 221 2.29 -11.86 -31.14
N GLY A 222 1.36 -11.01 -30.75
CA GLY A 222 -0.06 -11.32 -30.58
C GLY A 222 -0.84 -10.82 -31.79
N THR A 223 -1.55 -11.71 -32.47
CA THR A 223 -2.57 -11.35 -33.47
C THR A 223 -3.94 -11.55 -32.85
N ALA A 224 -4.75 -10.50 -32.78
CA ALA A 224 -6.08 -10.53 -32.20
C ALA A 224 -6.95 -11.58 -32.93
N LYS A 225 -7.83 -12.24 -32.18
CA LYS A 225 -8.81 -13.18 -32.72
C LYS A 225 -10.22 -12.60 -32.52
N PRO A 226 -10.72 -11.78 -33.46
CA PRO A 226 -12.07 -11.24 -33.40
C PRO A 226 -13.12 -12.32 -33.11
N GLY A 227 -13.99 -12.05 -32.15
CA GLY A 227 -15.10 -12.93 -31.83
C GLY A 227 -14.77 -14.10 -30.87
N THR A 228 -13.55 -14.24 -30.35
CA THR A 228 -13.26 -15.28 -29.34
C THR A 228 -13.55 -14.85 -27.91
N TRP A 229 -13.62 -13.55 -27.62
CA TRP A 229 -13.91 -13.04 -26.27
C TRP A 229 -15.40 -13.19 -25.91
N PRO A 230 -15.73 -13.29 -24.61
CA PRO A 230 -17.10 -13.30 -24.14
C PRO A 230 -17.77 -11.94 -24.31
N VAL A 231 -19.03 -11.95 -24.74
CA VAL A 231 -19.88 -10.75 -24.80
C VAL A 231 -21.04 -10.97 -23.84
N LEU A 232 -21.08 -10.15 -22.79
CA LEU A 232 -22.13 -10.23 -21.78
C LEU A 232 -23.31 -9.36 -22.20
N SER A 233 -24.52 -9.81 -21.90
CA SER A 233 -25.75 -9.08 -22.18
C SER A 233 -26.26 -8.37 -20.92
N PRO A 234 -26.95 -7.22 -21.07
CA PRO A 234 -27.66 -6.55 -19.98
C PRO A 234 -28.64 -7.46 -19.21
N THR A 235 -29.30 -8.39 -19.92
CA THR A 235 -30.33 -9.28 -19.36
C THR A 235 -29.80 -10.65 -18.91
N LEU A 236 -28.52 -10.98 -19.19
CA LEU A 236 -27.89 -12.29 -18.97
C LEU A 236 -28.44 -13.45 -19.83
N GLU A 237 -29.49 -13.21 -20.61
CA GLU A 237 -30.16 -14.22 -21.45
C GLU A 237 -29.39 -14.49 -22.74
N ASN A 238 -28.81 -13.43 -23.33
CA ASN A 238 -28.17 -13.46 -24.65
C ASN A 238 -26.64 -13.34 -24.56
N ASP A 239 -26.06 -13.84 -23.47
CA ASP A 239 -24.61 -13.90 -23.33
C ASP A 239 -24.02 -14.81 -24.40
N ARG A 240 -22.95 -14.34 -25.04
CA ARG A 240 -22.10 -15.17 -25.88
C ARG A 240 -20.87 -15.54 -25.10
N GLN A 241 -20.71 -16.82 -24.76
CA GLN A 241 -19.50 -17.30 -24.12
C GLN A 241 -18.29 -17.10 -25.05
N GLY A 242 -17.13 -16.80 -24.44
CA GLY A 242 -15.87 -16.77 -25.16
C GLY A 242 -15.43 -18.19 -25.51
N SER A 243 -14.75 -18.35 -26.64
CA SER A 243 -14.21 -19.65 -27.07
C SER A 243 -12.72 -19.82 -26.73
N ALA A 244 -12.02 -18.74 -26.39
CA ALA A 244 -10.63 -18.78 -25.97
C ALA A 244 -10.23 -17.54 -25.15
N TYR A 245 -9.35 -17.73 -24.16
CA TYR A 245 -8.62 -16.68 -23.47
C TYR A 245 -7.12 -17.02 -23.47
N PRO A 246 -6.22 -16.05 -23.76
CA PRO A 246 -6.55 -14.71 -24.23
C PRO A 246 -7.13 -14.70 -25.66
N SER A 247 -7.86 -13.64 -26.03
CA SER A 247 -8.47 -13.49 -27.36
C SER A 247 -7.47 -13.00 -28.43
N TYR A 248 -6.29 -13.62 -28.46
CA TYR A 248 -5.27 -13.47 -29.48
C TYR A 248 -4.49 -14.77 -29.63
N GLN A 249 -3.75 -14.89 -30.73
CA GLN A 249 -2.75 -15.94 -30.91
C GLN A 249 -1.37 -15.35 -30.78
N ALA A 250 -0.62 -15.87 -29.81
CA ALA A 250 0.80 -15.60 -29.67
C ALA A 250 1.62 -16.49 -30.60
N THR A 251 2.70 -15.95 -31.16
CA THR A 251 3.75 -16.77 -31.80
C THR A 251 4.64 -17.45 -30.76
N ASP A 252 5.50 -18.36 -31.21
CA ASP A 252 6.69 -18.72 -30.44
C ASP A 252 7.62 -17.51 -30.29
N LEU A 253 8.62 -17.63 -29.41
CA LEU A 253 9.64 -16.59 -29.22
C LEU A 253 10.50 -16.46 -30.49
N ILE A 254 10.49 -15.28 -31.10
CA ILE A 254 11.24 -14.96 -32.33
C ILE A 254 12.49 -14.16 -31.94
N LYS A 255 13.68 -14.73 -32.17
CA LYS A 255 14.95 -14.03 -31.98
C LYS A 255 15.31 -13.22 -33.23
N SER A 256 14.83 -11.97 -33.30
CA SER A 256 15.19 -11.03 -34.38
C SER A 256 15.28 -9.57 -33.89
N GLY A 257 16.19 -8.80 -34.51
CA GLY A 257 16.34 -7.35 -34.33
C GLY A 257 15.31 -6.51 -35.10
N THR A 258 14.48 -7.16 -35.91
CA THR A 258 13.36 -6.55 -36.63
C THR A 258 12.09 -7.19 -36.11
N VAL A 259 11.28 -6.38 -35.45
CA VAL A 259 9.98 -6.75 -34.90
C VAL A 259 8.92 -6.54 -35.96
N LYS A 260 7.95 -7.44 -36.04
CA LYS A 260 6.81 -7.28 -36.94
C LYS A 260 5.77 -6.35 -36.28
N SER A 261 5.23 -5.42 -37.05
CA SER A 261 4.05 -4.65 -36.65
C SER A 261 2.84 -5.58 -36.55
N THR A 262 2.32 -5.76 -35.34
CA THR A 262 1.17 -6.62 -35.02
C THR A 262 0.24 -5.90 -34.03
N ASP A 263 -0.84 -6.56 -33.60
CA ASP A 263 -1.80 -6.00 -32.64
C ASP A 263 -1.21 -5.83 -31.24
N ILE A 264 -0.35 -6.77 -30.81
CA ILE A 264 0.34 -6.72 -29.52
C ILE A 264 1.74 -7.27 -29.65
N THR A 265 2.74 -6.59 -29.12
CA THR A 265 4.12 -7.08 -29.09
C THR A 265 4.62 -7.18 -27.65
N TRP A 266 5.28 -8.30 -27.33
CA TRP A 266 6.06 -8.45 -26.11
C TRP A 266 7.53 -8.65 -26.43
N LEU A 267 8.40 -7.98 -25.69
CA LEU A 267 9.85 -8.10 -25.83
C LEU A 267 10.42 -8.80 -24.60
N LYS A 268 11.27 -9.80 -24.80
CA LYS A 268 11.82 -10.61 -23.71
C LYS A 268 13.29 -10.28 -23.49
N PHE A 269 13.64 -10.05 -22.24
CA PHE A 269 15.00 -9.80 -21.82
C PHE A 269 15.39 -10.74 -20.68
N ARG A 270 16.63 -11.20 -20.70
CA ARG A 270 17.31 -11.75 -19.53
C ARG A 270 18.13 -10.65 -18.89
N TYR A 271 18.10 -10.59 -17.56
CA TYR A 271 18.99 -9.74 -16.78
C TYR A 271 19.84 -10.61 -15.87
N THR A 272 21.10 -10.23 -15.67
CA THR A 272 22.05 -10.92 -14.78
C THR A 272 22.63 -9.92 -13.80
N ASN A 273 22.65 -10.22 -12.50
CA ASN A 273 23.35 -9.38 -11.53
C ASN A 273 24.86 -9.57 -11.68
N THR A 274 25.58 -8.52 -12.08
CA THR A 274 27.03 -8.54 -12.30
C THR A 274 27.80 -7.67 -11.31
N GLY A 275 27.08 -7.00 -10.40
CA GLY A 275 27.67 -6.24 -9.31
C GLY A 275 28.14 -7.12 -8.15
N ASN A 276 28.31 -6.50 -6.98
CA ASN A 276 28.65 -7.19 -5.73
C ASN A 276 27.60 -6.93 -4.62
N THR A 277 26.43 -6.45 -5.03
CA THR A 277 25.29 -6.16 -4.16
C THR A 277 24.16 -7.12 -4.47
N ILE A 278 23.56 -7.73 -3.45
CA ILE A 278 22.32 -8.51 -3.58
C ILE A 278 21.20 -7.53 -3.93
N LEU A 279 20.54 -7.72 -5.07
CA LEU A 279 19.42 -6.88 -5.46
C LEU A 279 18.15 -7.42 -4.80
N ASP A 280 17.44 -6.54 -4.11
CA ASP A 280 16.24 -6.86 -3.36
C ASP A 280 15.09 -5.98 -3.85
N SER A 281 13.87 -6.50 -3.93
CA SER A 281 12.65 -5.74 -4.20
C SER A 281 11.90 -5.31 -2.94
N GLU A 282 12.40 -5.69 -1.77
CA GLU A 282 11.83 -5.51 -0.44
C GLU A 282 12.49 -4.35 0.35
N GLY A 283 11.77 -3.81 1.33
CA GLY A 283 12.32 -2.93 2.36
C GLY A 283 12.93 -1.59 1.95
N ASN A 284 13.84 -1.08 2.77
CA ASN A 284 14.65 0.10 2.49
C ASN A 284 15.69 -0.26 1.41
N GLY A 285 15.78 0.58 0.37
CA GLY A 285 16.72 0.33 -0.72
C GLY A 285 16.20 -0.52 -1.88
N THR A 286 14.91 -0.84 -1.98
CA THR A 286 14.34 -1.66 -3.09
C THR A 286 14.90 -1.31 -4.48
N PHE A 287 15.14 -2.33 -5.29
CA PHE A 287 15.56 -2.25 -6.69
C PHE A 287 14.39 -2.59 -7.64
N SER A 288 14.32 -1.91 -8.78
CA SER A 288 13.38 -2.22 -9.86
C SER A 288 13.91 -1.74 -11.21
N PHE A 289 13.40 -2.30 -12.30
CA PHE A 289 13.66 -1.76 -13.64
C PHE A 289 12.50 -0.86 -14.08
N THR A 290 12.81 0.24 -14.77
CA THR A 290 11.82 1.15 -15.37
C THR A 290 12.09 1.30 -16.86
N PRO A 291 11.44 0.47 -17.70
CA PRO A 291 11.58 0.50 -19.15
C PRO A 291 10.77 1.63 -19.80
N GLU A 292 11.40 2.34 -20.71
CA GLU A 292 10.82 3.43 -21.49
C GLU A 292 10.98 3.13 -22.99
N LEU A 293 9.92 3.35 -23.79
CA LEU A 293 9.95 3.18 -25.24
C LEU A 293 10.17 4.53 -25.91
N TYR A 294 11.15 4.60 -26.81
CA TYR A 294 11.40 5.74 -27.68
C TYR A 294 11.20 5.36 -29.14
N ARG A 295 10.65 6.29 -29.92
CA ARG A 295 10.57 6.20 -31.39
C ARG A 295 11.45 7.26 -32.01
N LYS A 296 12.07 6.93 -33.13
CA LYS A 296 12.89 7.88 -33.89
C LYS A 296 12.00 8.81 -34.72
N GLU A 297 12.20 10.11 -34.57
CA GLU A 297 11.56 11.17 -35.36
C GLU A 297 12.64 12.09 -35.93
N GLY A 298 12.91 11.96 -37.24
CA GLY A 298 14.06 12.58 -37.88
C GLY A 298 15.37 12.02 -37.31
N SER A 299 16.22 12.90 -36.74
CA SER A 299 17.47 12.52 -36.07
C SER A 299 17.32 12.29 -34.56
N ASN A 300 16.15 12.54 -33.97
CA ASN A 300 15.95 12.53 -32.52
C ASN A 300 15.16 11.30 -32.05
N TRP A 301 15.42 10.89 -30.81
CA TRP A 301 14.62 9.89 -30.10
C TRP A 301 13.58 10.60 -29.23
N VAL A 302 12.30 10.28 -29.42
CA VAL A 302 11.18 10.88 -28.67
C VAL A 302 10.50 9.80 -27.84
N LEU A 303 10.22 10.09 -26.56
CA LEU A 303 9.49 9.18 -25.68
C LEU A 303 8.12 8.87 -26.28
N ALA A 304 7.90 7.60 -26.58
CA ALA A 304 6.69 7.10 -27.22
C ALA A 304 5.71 6.51 -26.21
N ASP A 305 6.20 5.76 -25.21
CA ASP A 305 5.36 5.11 -24.21
C ASP A 305 6.15 4.60 -22.99
N ASN A 306 5.42 4.18 -21.95
CA ASN A 306 5.93 3.46 -20.79
C ASN A 306 5.17 2.13 -20.61
N ILE A 307 5.74 1.20 -19.85
CA ILE A 307 5.02 -0.02 -19.45
C ILE A 307 3.85 0.32 -18.50
N HIS A 308 2.82 -0.53 -18.47
CA HIS A 308 1.62 -0.27 -17.66
C HIS A 308 1.89 -0.20 -16.15
N ASN A 309 2.76 -1.08 -15.64
CA ASN A 309 3.08 -1.18 -14.22
C ASN A 309 4.13 -0.15 -13.76
N LEU A 310 4.68 0.66 -14.69
CA LEU A 310 5.83 1.58 -14.55
C LEU A 310 7.15 0.97 -14.08
N HIS A 311 7.09 -0.09 -13.28
CA HIS A 311 8.22 -0.80 -12.69
C HIS A 311 8.10 -2.30 -12.98
N GLU A 312 9.17 -2.90 -13.49
CA GLU A 312 9.36 -4.35 -13.44
C GLU A 312 9.98 -4.71 -12.08
N ARG A 313 9.32 -5.61 -11.35
CA ARG A 313 9.67 -6.01 -9.98
C ARG A 313 10.42 -7.33 -9.96
N LEU A 314 11.31 -7.50 -8.98
CA LEU A 314 11.84 -8.81 -8.62
C LEU A 314 10.87 -9.47 -7.62
N PHE A 315 10.66 -10.78 -7.73
CA PHE A 315 9.83 -11.55 -6.79
C PHE A 315 10.65 -12.26 -5.71
N ASP A 316 11.96 -12.35 -5.89
CA ASP A 316 12.93 -12.91 -4.95
C ASP A 316 14.21 -12.08 -5.02
N TYR A 317 15.09 -12.25 -4.03
CA TYR A 317 16.44 -11.68 -4.04
C TYR A 317 17.19 -12.14 -5.29
N LEU A 318 18.07 -11.30 -5.83
CA LEU A 318 18.93 -11.65 -6.97
C LEU A 318 20.41 -11.46 -6.59
N TYR A 319 21.10 -12.56 -6.33
CA TYR A 319 22.50 -12.55 -5.91
C TYR A 319 23.43 -12.31 -7.11
N PRO A 320 24.63 -11.75 -6.88
CA PRO A 320 25.64 -11.65 -7.92
C PRO A 320 25.91 -12.98 -8.63
N GLY A 321 25.85 -12.96 -9.96
CA GLY A 321 25.97 -14.12 -10.86
C GLY A 321 24.62 -14.78 -11.22
N GLU A 322 23.53 -14.45 -10.54
CA GLU A 322 22.20 -14.98 -10.86
C GLU A 322 21.50 -14.17 -11.94
N SER A 323 20.53 -14.79 -12.62
CA SER A 323 19.78 -14.18 -13.71
C SER A 323 18.28 -14.38 -13.55
N GLY A 324 17.51 -13.42 -14.04
CA GLY A 324 16.07 -13.53 -14.23
C GLY A 324 15.64 -13.12 -15.63
N GLU A 325 14.34 -13.22 -15.91
CA GLU A 325 13.77 -12.84 -17.21
C GLU A 325 12.56 -11.93 -16.99
N MET A 326 12.37 -10.98 -17.91
CA MET A 326 11.21 -10.08 -17.89
C MET A 326 10.61 -9.92 -19.28
N TRP A 327 9.31 -9.67 -19.31
CA TRP A 327 8.54 -9.34 -20.50
C TRP A 327 8.16 -7.87 -20.49
N LEU A 328 8.39 -7.17 -21.60
CA LEU A 328 8.02 -5.78 -21.76
C LEU A 328 6.82 -5.66 -22.70
N CYS A 329 5.74 -5.04 -22.21
CA CYS A 329 4.58 -4.64 -22.99
C CYS A 329 4.20 -3.19 -22.65
N PHE A 330 4.11 -2.34 -23.67
CA PHE A 330 3.89 -0.90 -23.49
C PHE A 330 2.40 -0.55 -23.43
N ARG A 331 2.05 0.44 -22.60
CA ARG A 331 0.69 0.71 -22.16
C ARG A 331 -0.26 1.12 -23.30
N ASP A 332 0.10 2.20 -23.98
CA ASP A 332 -0.69 2.87 -25.01
C ASP A 332 -0.25 2.45 -26.44
N LYS A 333 0.93 1.82 -26.57
CA LYS A 333 1.57 1.35 -27.81
C LYS A 333 1.78 -0.16 -27.82
N LYS A 334 0.71 -0.91 -27.55
CA LYS A 334 0.72 -2.38 -27.70
C LYS A 334 1.02 -2.81 -29.13
N ASN A 335 0.53 -2.06 -30.11
CA ASN A 335 0.84 -2.19 -31.52
C ASN A 335 1.92 -1.18 -31.92
N LEU A 336 3.11 -1.66 -32.25
CA LEU A 336 4.19 -0.81 -32.73
C LEU A 336 4.05 -0.56 -34.23
N ALA A 337 3.89 0.70 -34.63
CA ALA A 337 3.85 1.07 -36.04
C ALA A 337 5.24 0.96 -36.67
N PRO A 338 5.38 0.71 -37.99
CA PRO A 338 6.68 0.65 -38.64
C PRO A 338 7.57 1.88 -38.37
N GLY A 339 8.86 1.64 -38.17
CA GLY A 339 9.84 2.67 -37.83
C GLY A 339 11.01 2.14 -36.99
N GLU A 340 11.91 3.04 -36.60
CA GLU A 340 13.03 2.73 -35.72
C GLU A 340 12.66 3.05 -34.26
N TYR A 341 12.97 2.13 -33.36
CA TYR A 341 12.66 2.21 -31.94
C TYR A 341 13.90 1.96 -31.09
N LYS A 342 13.84 2.49 -29.87
CA LYS A 342 14.84 2.26 -28.84
C LYS A 342 14.13 2.06 -27.52
N ILE A 343 14.48 1.01 -26.80
CA ILE A 343 14.10 0.86 -25.39
C ILE A 343 15.25 1.37 -24.55
N VAL A 344 14.91 2.14 -23.51
CA VAL A 344 15.84 2.50 -22.45
C VAL A 344 15.36 1.81 -21.17
N ILE A 345 16.23 0.99 -20.57
CA ILE A 345 15.94 0.29 -19.31
C ILE A 345 16.77 0.97 -18.23
N TRP A 346 16.10 1.57 -17.25
CA TRP A 346 16.75 2.14 -16.08
C TRP A 346 16.64 1.19 -14.90
N GLY A 347 17.77 0.76 -14.33
CA GLY A 347 17.79 0.14 -13.01
C GLY A 347 17.75 1.22 -11.94
N LYS A 348 16.68 1.22 -11.14
CA LYS A 348 16.40 2.23 -10.13
C LYS A 348 16.42 1.64 -8.74
N VAL A 349 17.11 2.33 -7.86
CA VAL A 349 17.16 2.04 -6.42
C VAL A 349 16.37 3.09 -5.70
N ARG A 350 15.44 2.66 -4.86
CA ARG A 350 14.68 3.54 -3.99
C ARG A 350 15.23 3.38 -2.59
N ASN A 351 16.24 4.18 -2.31
CA ASN A 351 16.88 4.24 -1.01
C ASN A 351 16.80 5.64 -0.42
N GLU A 352 16.77 5.66 0.90
CA GLU A 352 16.58 6.81 1.77
C GLU A 352 17.95 7.48 2.05
N GLN A 353 18.97 7.34 1.19
CA GLN A 353 20.35 7.63 1.60
C GLN A 353 20.73 9.12 1.60
N ASN A 354 20.14 9.95 0.71
CA ASN A 354 20.46 11.40 0.68
C ASN A 354 19.25 12.35 0.68
N ASP A 355 18.03 11.83 0.75
CA ASP A 355 16.86 12.69 0.83
C ASP A 355 15.77 11.97 1.63
N SER A 356 15.16 12.69 2.55
CA SER A 356 14.00 12.26 3.34
C SER A 356 12.67 12.60 2.67
N ALA A 357 12.68 13.24 1.49
CA ALA A 357 11.51 13.69 0.77
C ALA A 357 10.84 12.57 -0.04
N TYR A 358 9.52 12.53 0.04
CA TYR A 358 8.69 11.52 -0.61
C TYR A 358 8.86 11.37 -2.14
N PRO A 359 9.05 12.43 -2.97
CA PRO A 359 9.24 12.26 -4.41
C PRO A 359 10.44 11.38 -4.77
N VAL A 360 11.53 11.53 -4.03
CA VAL A 360 12.75 10.73 -4.22
C VAL A 360 12.47 9.26 -3.86
N LEU A 361 11.62 9.04 -2.86
CA LEU A 361 11.21 7.69 -2.47
C LEU A 361 10.40 6.98 -3.55
N VAL A 362 9.45 7.63 -4.20
CA VAL A 362 8.61 6.96 -5.20
C VAL A 362 9.38 6.70 -6.50
N GLN A 363 10.14 7.70 -6.95
CA GLN A 363 10.82 7.64 -8.25
C GLN A 363 12.10 6.80 -8.22
N GLY A 364 12.84 6.84 -7.11
CA GLY A 364 14.16 6.24 -6.99
C GLY A 364 15.24 6.94 -7.80
N ARG A 365 16.48 6.51 -7.59
CA ARG A 365 17.67 6.99 -8.28
C ARG A 365 18.08 5.98 -9.34
N SER A 366 18.40 6.48 -10.53
CA SER A 366 18.91 5.66 -11.62
C SER A 366 20.38 5.32 -11.39
N PHE A 367 20.70 4.04 -11.41
CA PHE A 367 22.06 3.52 -11.20
C PHE A 367 22.58 2.79 -12.44
N THR A 368 21.72 2.07 -13.15
CA THR A 368 22.11 1.42 -14.41
C THR A 368 21.28 1.93 -15.58
N LYS A 369 21.98 2.13 -16.71
CA LYS A 369 21.60 2.64 -18.05
C LYS A 369 21.71 1.57 -19.13
N TYR A 370 20.64 1.03 -19.69
CA TYR A 370 20.74 0.20 -20.91
C TYR A 370 19.91 0.76 -22.05
N SER A 371 20.37 0.57 -23.27
CA SER A 371 19.56 0.77 -24.47
C SER A 371 19.61 -0.40 -25.43
N PHE A 372 18.47 -0.64 -26.08
CA PHE A 372 18.32 -1.64 -27.12
C PHE A 372 17.57 -1.01 -28.29
N GLU A 373 18.23 -0.93 -29.44
CA GLU A 373 17.64 -0.43 -30.67
C GLU A 373 17.14 -1.57 -31.55
N PHE A 374 15.96 -1.39 -32.13
CA PHE A 374 15.34 -2.35 -33.03
C PHE A 374 14.50 -1.64 -34.09
N ALA A 375 14.24 -2.33 -35.19
CA ALA A 375 13.35 -1.84 -36.24
C ALA A 375 11.99 -2.53 -36.12
N VAL A 376 10.94 -1.82 -36.50
CA VAL A 376 9.60 -2.38 -36.69
C VAL A 376 9.24 -2.30 -38.17
N LYS A 377 8.83 -3.43 -38.77
CA LYS A 377 8.40 -3.52 -40.17
C LYS A 377 7.04 -4.19 -40.30
N SER A 378 6.35 -3.96 -41.42
CA SER A 378 5.05 -4.60 -41.69
C SER A 378 5.16 -6.10 -41.94
N ALA A 379 6.25 -6.55 -42.55
CA ALA A 379 6.56 -7.96 -42.76
C ALA A 379 7.52 -8.48 -41.69
N ALA A 380 7.39 -9.77 -41.35
CA ALA A 380 8.37 -10.44 -40.51
C ALA A 380 9.70 -10.52 -41.25
N GLU A 381 10.79 -10.25 -40.54
CA GLU A 381 12.15 -10.36 -41.06
C GLU A 381 13.04 -10.93 -39.95
N ASN A 382 13.84 -11.93 -40.28
CA ASN A 382 14.79 -12.51 -39.34
C ASN A 382 16.14 -11.81 -39.49
N THR A 383 16.39 -10.81 -38.65
CA THR A 383 17.63 -10.03 -38.65
C THR A 383 18.36 -10.27 -37.34
N VAL A 384 19.70 -10.24 -37.37
CA VAL A 384 20.49 -10.38 -36.15
C VAL A 384 20.19 -9.21 -35.21
N PRO A 385 19.74 -9.46 -33.97
CA PRO A 385 19.52 -8.39 -33.00
C PRO A 385 20.82 -7.63 -32.72
N LYS A 386 20.71 -6.31 -32.58
CA LYS A 386 21.81 -5.52 -32.00
C LYS A 386 22.03 -5.98 -30.56
N GLY A 387 23.27 -5.89 -30.07
CA GLY A 387 23.54 -6.08 -28.65
C GLY A 387 22.85 -5.00 -27.81
N VAL A 388 22.45 -5.34 -26.59
CA VAL A 388 22.02 -4.34 -25.61
C VAL A 388 23.25 -3.54 -25.19
N ILE A 389 23.17 -2.22 -25.29
CA ILE A 389 24.26 -1.31 -24.96
C ILE A 389 24.10 -0.86 -23.52
N LYS A 390 25.09 -1.17 -22.68
CA LYS A 390 25.22 -0.58 -21.35
C LYS A 390 25.80 0.83 -21.50
N GLU A 391 25.00 1.84 -21.19
CA GLU A 391 25.37 3.26 -21.24
C GLU A 391 25.87 3.78 -19.89
N LEU A 392 25.35 3.22 -18.80
CA LEU A 392 25.72 3.56 -17.43
C LEU A 392 25.75 2.30 -16.59
N ALA A 393 26.87 2.06 -15.91
CA ALA A 393 26.92 1.21 -14.73
C ALA A 393 27.15 2.11 -13.51
N ALA A 394 26.48 1.79 -12.41
CA ALA A 394 26.71 2.51 -11.19
C ALA A 394 28.06 2.14 -10.60
N LYS A 395 28.78 3.18 -10.19
CA LYS A 395 29.76 3.05 -9.11
C LYS A 395 29.01 2.97 -7.78
N ILE A 396 29.75 2.81 -6.70
CA ILE A 396 29.18 2.66 -5.37
C ILE A 396 28.25 3.85 -5.06
N PRO A 397 26.97 3.62 -4.70
CA PRO A 397 26.04 4.68 -4.36
C PRO A 397 26.53 5.52 -3.19
N PRO A 398 26.15 6.82 -3.11
CA PRO A 398 26.42 7.61 -1.92
C PRO A 398 25.71 6.98 -0.71
N ARG A 399 26.47 6.61 0.31
CA ARG A 399 25.94 5.94 1.51
C ARG A 399 25.43 6.95 2.54
N ASN A 400 24.31 6.58 3.18
CA ASN A 400 23.62 7.23 4.31
C ASN A 400 24.19 8.56 4.81
N SER A 401 23.55 9.65 4.42
CA SER A 401 23.89 10.99 4.89
C SER A 401 23.03 11.48 6.05
N TRP A 402 21.84 10.90 6.27
CA TRP A 402 20.90 11.34 7.31
C TRP A 402 20.27 10.20 8.11
N LEU A 403 19.91 9.07 7.51
CA LEU A 403 19.38 7.90 8.22
C LEU A 403 20.55 7.03 8.72
N HIS A 404 20.84 7.06 10.02
CA HIS A 404 22.03 6.41 10.57
C HIS A 404 21.73 5.08 11.25
N THR A 405 20.53 4.90 11.81
CA THR A 405 20.06 3.59 12.26
C THR A 405 18.78 3.23 11.54
N MET A 406 18.72 2.01 11.03
CA MET A 406 17.54 1.44 10.39
C MET A 406 17.29 0.06 10.96
N GLN A 407 16.03 -0.18 11.34
CA GLN A 407 15.53 -1.49 11.74
C GLN A 407 14.35 -1.87 10.85
N GLU A 408 14.47 -2.97 10.12
CA GLU A 408 13.38 -3.61 9.38
C GLU A 408 13.44 -5.12 9.50
N PHE A 409 12.39 -5.81 9.02
CA PHE A 409 12.34 -7.26 9.10
C PHE A 409 13.53 -7.89 8.35
N MET A 410 14.26 -8.79 9.02
CA MET A 410 15.46 -9.48 8.53
C MET A 410 16.67 -8.62 8.15
N ALA A 411 16.65 -7.30 8.34
CA ALA A 411 17.81 -6.45 8.06
C ALA A 411 17.87 -5.24 9.00
N SER A 412 19.07 -4.91 9.46
CA SER A 412 19.30 -3.72 10.29
C SER A 412 20.71 -3.21 10.11
N TYR A 413 20.90 -1.90 10.20
CA TYR A 413 22.22 -1.30 10.15
C TYR A 413 22.38 -0.11 11.08
N GLU A 414 23.63 0.18 11.38
CA GLU A 414 24.09 1.40 12.03
C GLU A 414 25.22 2.04 11.20
N THR A 415 25.17 3.36 11.04
CA THR A 415 26.17 4.18 10.38
C THR A 415 26.78 5.13 11.38
N LEU A 416 28.10 5.04 11.56
CA LEU A 416 28.88 5.86 12.47
C LEU A 416 29.70 6.87 11.66
N LYS A 417 29.56 8.16 11.95
CA LYS A 417 30.39 9.22 11.33
C LYS A 417 31.61 9.62 12.14
N ALA A 418 31.67 9.23 13.41
CA ALA A 418 32.82 9.43 14.28
C ALA A 418 32.84 8.38 15.40
N VAL A 419 34.03 8.12 15.94
CA VAL A 419 34.24 7.33 17.16
C VAL A 419 35.22 8.07 18.05
N GLU A 420 34.72 8.65 19.15
CA GLU A 420 35.56 9.37 20.11
C GLU A 420 36.51 8.40 20.83
N GLY A 421 37.78 8.79 20.97
CA GLY A 421 38.78 7.94 21.64
C GLY A 421 39.13 6.64 20.90
N GLY A 422 38.70 6.48 19.64
CA GLY A 422 39.01 5.31 18.80
C GLY A 422 38.26 4.02 19.20
N ARG A 423 37.33 4.09 20.16
CA ARG A 423 36.49 2.96 20.59
C ARG A 423 35.04 3.38 20.84
N THR A 424 34.07 2.59 20.37
CA THR A 424 32.64 2.75 20.70
C THR A 424 31.99 1.39 20.92
N GLU A 425 30.90 1.38 21.66
CA GLU A 425 30.08 0.20 21.95
C GLU A 425 28.63 0.50 21.61
N GLY A 426 27.89 -0.50 21.13
CA GLY A 426 26.52 -0.32 20.68
C GLY A 426 25.76 -1.63 20.57
N THR A 427 24.48 -1.53 20.18
CA THR A 427 23.59 -2.68 19.98
C THR A 427 22.75 -2.46 18.73
N ILE A 428 22.85 -3.39 17.79
CA ILE A 428 21.93 -3.46 16.66
C ILE A 428 20.83 -4.45 17.02
N TRP A 429 19.58 -4.10 16.73
CA TRP A 429 18.42 -4.95 16.97
C TRP A 429 17.93 -5.54 15.66
N LEU A 430 17.78 -6.86 15.59
CA LEU A 430 17.40 -7.57 14.37
C LEU A 430 16.19 -8.45 14.61
N GLN A 431 15.18 -8.38 13.74
CA GLN A 431 14.07 -9.34 13.74
C GLN A 431 14.37 -10.53 12.82
N VAL A 432 14.24 -11.74 13.35
CA VAL A 432 14.55 -12.99 12.62
C VAL A 432 13.31 -13.69 12.09
N ALA A 433 13.43 -14.40 10.96
CA ALA A 433 12.35 -15.18 10.37
C ALA A 433 12.38 -16.65 10.84
N PRO A 434 11.28 -17.41 10.74
CA PRO A 434 11.24 -18.83 11.09
C PRO A 434 12.30 -19.69 10.35
N TRP A 435 12.63 -19.32 9.12
CA TRP A 435 13.58 -20.04 8.26
C TRP A 435 14.99 -19.43 8.27
N THR A 436 15.28 -18.52 9.21
CA THR A 436 16.64 -18.00 9.37
C THR A 436 17.53 -19.09 9.97
N GLU A 437 18.54 -19.52 9.22
CA GLU A 437 19.54 -20.50 9.67
C GLU A 437 20.84 -19.82 10.14
N GLU A 438 21.16 -18.67 9.54
CA GLU A 438 22.40 -17.93 9.81
C GLU A 438 22.14 -16.43 9.79
N LEU A 439 22.92 -15.70 10.57
CA LEU A 439 22.99 -14.25 10.57
C LEU A 439 24.29 -13.80 9.91
N ILE A 440 24.21 -12.77 9.07
CA ILE A 440 25.37 -12.23 8.38
C ILE A 440 25.68 -10.86 8.95
N LEU A 441 26.74 -10.78 9.76
CA LEU A 441 27.25 -9.51 10.28
C LEU A 441 28.31 -8.96 9.34
N LYS A 442 28.19 -7.67 9.00
CA LYS A 442 29.00 -6.97 8.00
C LYS A 442 29.68 -5.76 8.63
N LEU A 443 30.99 -5.65 8.42
CA LEU A 443 31.76 -4.43 8.67
C LEU A 443 32.10 -3.80 7.31
N ILE A 444 31.66 -2.56 7.09
CA ILE A 444 31.84 -1.84 5.84
C ILE A 444 32.54 -0.51 6.12
N LEU A 445 33.64 -0.26 5.41
CA LEU A 445 34.40 0.98 5.51
C LEU A 445 34.01 1.90 4.34
N GLY A 446 33.39 3.03 4.66
CA GLY A 446 32.79 3.94 3.68
C GLY A 446 33.80 4.60 2.73
N LYS A 447 35.02 4.89 3.20
CA LYS A 447 36.05 5.59 2.40
C LYS A 447 36.78 4.67 1.41
N THR A 448 37.02 3.42 1.80
CA THR A 448 37.77 2.43 1.02
C THR A 448 36.87 1.48 0.25
N ASP A 449 35.55 1.56 0.48
CA ASP A 449 34.56 0.72 -0.18
C ASP A 449 34.83 -0.78 -0.04
N SER A 450 35.32 -1.13 1.15
CA SER A 450 35.66 -2.50 1.53
C SER A 450 34.63 -3.05 2.50
N ILE A 451 34.33 -4.34 2.33
CA ILE A 451 33.41 -5.09 3.19
C ILE A 451 34.12 -6.35 3.70
N LYS A 452 33.79 -6.73 4.94
CA LYS A 452 34.07 -8.05 5.48
C LYS A 452 32.85 -8.56 6.20
N THR A 453 32.49 -9.82 5.95
CA THR A 453 31.35 -10.47 6.59
C THR A 453 31.80 -11.65 7.45
N VAL A 454 30.97 -11.99 8.42
CA VAL A 454 31.05 -13.24 9.17
C VAL A 454 29.67 -13.89 9.20
N ARG A 455 29.67 -15.22 9.12
CA ARG A 455 28.46 -16.05 9.22
C ARG A 455 28.34 -16.54 10.65
N ILE A 456 27.16 -16.40 11.23
CA ILE A 456 26.89 -16.73 12.61
C ILE A 456 25.67 -17.65 12.63
N PRO A 457 25.82 -18.95 12.96
CA PRO A 457 24.68 -19.85 13.04
C PRO A 457 23.75 -19.42 14.18
N VAL A 458 22.45 -19.55 13.95
CA VAL A 458 21.41 -19.28 14.94
C VAL A 458 20.36 -20.37 14.87
N GLU A 459 19.90 -20.85 16.02
CA GLU A 459 18.75 -21.75 16.10
C GLU A 459 17.49 -20.93 16.31
N VAL A 460 16.53 -21.04 15.39
CA VAL A 460 15.25 -20.33 15.48
C VAL A 460 14.14 -21.29 15.88
N ASP A 461 13.62 -21.14 17.10
CA ASP A 461 12.48 -21.92 17.58
C ASP A 461 11.16 -21.37 17.02
N GLN A 462 10.46 -22.25 16.31
CA GLN A 462 9.16 -21.99 15.70
C GLN A 462 7.99 -22.53 16.55
N SER A 463 8.27 -23.37 17.56
CA SER A 463 7.28 -24.11 18.33
C SER A 463 6.58 -23.24 19.38
N ALA A 464 7.28 -22.23 19.91
CA ALA A 464 6.71 -21.23 20.80
C ALA A 464 5.68 -20.32 20.10
N ILE A 465 5.79 -20.14 18.78
CA ILE A 465 4.88 -19.30 17.99
C ILE A 465 3.57 -20.05 17.72
N LYS A 466 2.47 -19.47 18.20
CA LYS A 466 1.11 -20.01 18.09
C LYS A 466 0.14 -18.89 17.72
N ILE A 467 -0.91 -19.26 17.00
CA ILE A 467 -2.08 -18.39 16.82
C ILE A 467 -3.11 -18.77 17.88
N ARG A 468 -3.58 -17.78 18.64
CA ARG A 468 -4.63 -17.98 19.63
C ARG A 468 -5.99 -18.03 18.95
N LEU A 469 -6.75 -19.10 19.22
CA LEU A 469 -8.11 -19.24 18.72
C LEU A 469 -9.01 -18.12 19.25
N ASN A 470 -9.54 -17.30 18.35
CA ASN A 470 -10.63 -16.38 18.67
C ASN A 470 -11.97 -17.11 18.45
N LYS A 471 -12.59 -17.55 19.54
CA LYS A 471 -13.84 -18.35 19.53
C LYS A 471 -15.04 -17.57 19.00
N GLU A 472 -15.01 -16.24 19.10
CA GLU A 472 -16.08 -15.35 18.66
C GLU A 472 -15.95 -14.89 17.20
N ASN A 473 -14.81 -15.18 16.55
CA ASN A 473 -14.55 -14.71 15.20
C ASN A 473 -15.58 -15.27 14.19
N GLN A 474 -16.36 -14.38 13.58
CA GLN A 474 -17.38 -14.70 12.58
C GLN A 474 -16.84 -14.62 11.14
N ASN A 475 -15.55 -14.33 10.95
CA ASN A 475 -14.93 -14.25 9.63
C ASN A 475 -14.37 -15.61 9.23
N TYR A 476 -15.25 -16.47 8.72
CA TYR A 476 -14.88 -17.80 8.25
C TYR A 476 -15.53 -18.16 6.91
N ILE A 477 -14.96 -19.13 6.21
CA ILE A 477 -15.61 -19.87 5.14
C ILE A 477 -16.04 -21.25 5.67
N VAL A 478 -17.02 -21.89 5.02
CA VAL A 478 -17.37 -23.29 5.28
C VAL A 478 -16.74 -24.15 4.20
N LYS A 479 -15.88 -25.08 4.60
CA LYS A 479 -15.21 -26.03 3.71
C LYS A 479 -16.19 -27.11 3.22
N PRO A 480 -15.87 -27.82 2.11
CA PRO A 480 -16.70 -28.91 1.61
C PRO A 480 -16.97 -30.04 2.62
N ASP A 481 -16.09 -30.23 3.60
CA ASP A 481 -16.25 -31.20 4.69
C ASP A 481 -17.18 -30.71 5.82
N GLY A 482 -17.80 -29.55 5.65
CA GLY A 482 -18.72 -28.94 6.61
C GLY A 482 -18.05 -28.16 7.74
N THR A 483 -16.72 -28.08 7.79
CA THR A 483 -16.00 -27.36 8.85
C THR A 483 -15.84 -25.88 8.55
N ARG A 484 -15.78 -25.04 9.60
CA ARG A 484 -15.36 -23.63 9.45
C ARG A 484 -13.86 -23.53 9.30
N TYR A 485 -13.42 -22.58 8.49
CA TYR A 485 -12.01 -22.19 8.37
C TYR A 485 -11.87 -20.66 8.35
N PRO A 486 -10.92 -20.07 9.10
CA PRO A 486 -10.72 -18.62 9.11
C PRO A 486 -10.55 -18.01 7.72
N VAL A 487 -11.14 -16.84 7.50
CA VAL A 487 -10.94 -16.08 6.26
C VAL A 487 -9.48 -15.60 6.17
N SER A 488 -8.93 -15.70 4.97
CA SER A 488 -7.72 -15.01 4.54
C SER A 488 -8.01 -14.39 3.18
N ILE A 489 -7.88 -13.06 3.09
CA ILE A 489 -8.35 -12.27 1.95
C ILE A 489 -7.19 -11.68 1.14
N THR A 490 -7.37 -11.58 -0.17
CA THR A 490 -6.49 -10.76 -1.01
C THR A 490 -7.25 -10.07 -2.13
N GLN A 491 -6.70 -8.97 -2.65
CA GLN A 491 -7.17 -8.36 -3.89
C GLN A 491 -6.36 -8.90 -5.07
N ASN A 492 -7.08 -9.49 -6.03
CA ASN A 492 -6.50 -9.91 -7.30
C ASN A 492 -6.66 -8.79 -8.33
N MET A 493 -5.54 -8.32 -8.90
CA MET A 493 -5.49 -7.24 -9.89
C MET A 493 -5.32 -7.76 -11.33
N ALA A 494 -5.84 -8.94 -11.68
CA ALA A 494 -5.76 -9.49 -13.04
C ALA A 494 -6.36 -8.55 -14.10
N ASP A 495 -7.39 -7.79 -13.73
CA ASP A 495 -8.08 -6.83 -14.59
C ASP A 495 -7.30 -5.54 -14.87
N MET A 496 -6.29 -5.22 -14.03
CA MET A 496 -5.51 -3.99 -14.14
C MET A 496 -4.01 -4.19 -14.31
N ARG A 497 -3.40 -5.16 -13.62
CA ARG A 497 -1.95 -5.24 -13.40
C ARG A 497 -1.31 -6.60 -13.74
N SER A 498 -2.09 -7.68 -13.76
CA SER A 498 -1.60 -9.06 -13.95
C SER A 498 -2.26 -9.80 -15.13
N ASN A 499 -2.24 -9.18 -16.30
CA ASN A 499 -2.66 -9.80 -17.56
C ASN A 499 -1.55 -9.59 -18.61
N VAL A 500 -1.87 -9.09 -19.81
CA VAL A 500 -0.94 -8.83 -20.92
C VAL A 500 0.25 -7.95 -20.53
N GLN A 501 0.15 -7.23 -19.41
CA GLN A 501 1.21 -6.46 -18.80
C GLN A 501 2.40 -7.34 -18.36
N ARG A 502 2.16 -8.59 -17.92
CA ARG A 502 3.19 -9.51 -17.39
C ARG A 502 3.76 -10.47 -18.44
N GLY A 503 3.17 -10.52 -19.64
CA GLY A 503 3.67 -11.34 -20.74
C GLY A 503 2.59 -11.82 -21.71
N PRO A 504 2.99 -12.62 -22.72
CA PRO A 504 2.09 -13.08 -23.78
C PRO A 504 1.12 -14.19 -23.37
N TYR A 505 1.28 -14.81 -22.18
CA TYR A 505 0.51 -15.96 -21.70
C TYR A 505 -0.28 -15.65 -20.41
N PRO A 506 -1.23 -14.71 -20.45
CA PRO A 506 -1.93 -14.23 -19.26
C PRO A 506 -2.87 -15.24 -18.62
N ASP A 507 -3.37 -16.21 -19.38
CA ASP A 507 -4.13 -17.37 -18.89
C ASP A 507 -3.29 -18.16 -17.87
N SER A 508 -2.08 -18.55 -18.26
CA SER A 508 -1.12 -19.25 -17.41
C SER A 508 -0.69 -18.42 -16.21
N ILE A 509 -0.53 -17.10 -16.38
CA ILE A 509 -0.17 -16.18 -15.29
C ILE A 509 -1.29 -16.10 -14.26
N ILE A 510 -2.52 -15.80 -14.68
CA ILE A 510 -3.68 -15.68 -13.78
C ILE A 510 -3.96 -17.01 -13.05
N ILE A 511 -3.89 -18.15 -13.74
CA ILE A 511 -4.06 -19.46 -13.09
C ILE A 511 -2.95 -19.72 -12.07
N ASN A 512 -1.69 -19.43 -12.39
CA ASN A 512 -0.60 -19.60 -11.44
C ASN A 512 -0.73 -18.68 -10.22
N ASP A 513 -1.14 -17.42 -10.40
CA ASP A 513 -1.43 -16.49 -9.30
C ASP A 513 -2.50 -17.08 -8.37
N LEU A 514 -3.62 -17.58 -8.92
CA LEU A 514 -4.69 -18.17 -8.12
C LEU A 514 -4.26 -19.46 -7.41
N LEU A 515 -3.43 -20.29 -8.05
CA LEU A 515 -2.88 -21.49 -7.43
C LEU A 515 -1.88 -21.15 -6.32
N ASN A 516 -1.05 -20.12 -6.50
CA ASN A 516 -0.14 -19.60 -5.46
C ASN A 516 -0.95 -19.05 -4.29
N MET A 517 -1.99 -18.25 -4.54
CA MET A 517 -2.91 -17.76 -3.50
C MET A 517 -3.49 -18.92 -2.68
N LYS A 518 -3.96 -19.98 -3.36
CA LYS A 518 -4.54 -21.15 -2.69
C LYS A 518 -3.50 -21.90 -1.84
N GLU A 519 -2.30 -22.08 -2.37
CA GLU A 519 -1.17 -22.69 -1.65
C GLU A 519 -0.78 -21.89 -0.40
N ALA A 520 -0.82 -20.56 -0.50
CA ALA A 520 -0.59 -19.61 0.58
C ALA A 520 -1.77 -19.50 1.58
N GLY A 521 -2.83 -20.30 1.41
CA GLY A 521 -3.99 -20.34 2.31
C GLY A 521 -5.02 -19.22 2.12
N ILE A 522 -4.90 -18.41 1.07
CA ILE A 522 -5.93 -17.45 0.68
C ILE A 522 -7.20 -18.21 0.27
N ASN A 523 -8.35 -17.73 0.72
CA ASN A 523 -9.64 -18.40 0.46
C ASN A 523 -10.80 -17.45 0.08
N VAL A 524 -10.62 -16.13 0.29
CA VAL A 524 -11.54 -15.10 -0.19
C VAL A 524 -10.78 -14.13 -1.09
N LEU A 525 -11.33 -13.84 -2.26
CA LEU A 525 -10.80 -12.82 -3.17
C LEU A 525 -11.68 -11.56 -3.11
N CYS A 526 -11.06 -10.42 -3.36
CA CYS A 526 -11.77 -9.21 -3.73
C CYS A 526 -11.23 -8.69 -5.06
N THR A 527 -12.04 -7.87 -5.72
CA THR A 527 -11.74 -7.29 -7.03
C THR A 527 -11.82 -5.77 -6.92
N THR A 528 -11.26 -5.04 -7.89
CA THR A 528 -11.47 -3.58 -7.97
C THR A 528 -12.92 -3.22 -8.32
N GLY A 529 -13.71 -4.15 -8.89
CA GLY A 529 -15.08 -3.91 -9.34
C GLY A 529 -15.19 -3.13 -10.67
N ASN A 530 -14.12 -2.50 -11.16
CA ASN A 530 -14.16 -1.67 -12.38
C ASN A 530 -14.55 -2.46 -13.64
N ALA A 531 -13.98 -3.66 -13.79
CA ALA A 531 -14.14 -4.52 -14.95
C ALA A 531 -15.34 -5.49 -14.87
N GLY A 532 -16.02 -5.58 -13.72
CA GLY A 532 -17.05 -6.60 -13.46
C GLY A 532 -18.39 -6.40 -14.17
N HIS A 533 -18.60 -5.24 -14.77
CA HIS A 533 -19.90 -4.81 -15.31
C HIS A 533 -19.90 -4.60 -16.83
N ASP A 534 -18.85 -5.05 -17.52
CA ASP A 534 -18.73 -4.85 -18.97
C ASP A 534 -19.70 -5.75 -19.76
N VAL A 535 -20.72 -5.10 -20.31
CA VAL A 535 -21.69 -5.66 -21.27
C VAL A 535 -21.46 -5.16 -22.70
N SER A 536 -20.31 -4.55 -22.97
CA SER A 536 -19.98 -4.08 -24.31
C SER A 536 -19.51 -5.23 -25.20
N ALA A 537 -19.68 -5.06 -26.51
CA ALA A 537 -19.08 -5.96 -27.50
C ALA A 537 -17.61 -5.60 -27.80
N VAL A 538 -17.09 -4.52 -27.20
CA VAL A 538 -15.75 -4.00 -27.47
C VAL A 538 -14.74 -4.79 -26.66
N GLN A 539 -13.76 -5.36 -27.35
CA GLN A 539 -12.69 -6.09 -26.70
C GLN A 539 -11.83 -5.15 -25.84
N GLN A 540 -11.71 -5.47 -24.55
CA GLN A 540 -10.72 -4.87 -23.66
C GLN A 540 -10.09 -5.95 -22.77
N PHE A 541 -8.77 -6.04 -22.80
CA PHE A 541 -8.04 -7.08 -22.08
C PHE A 541 -8.30 -7.10 -20.58
N GLY A 542 -8.48 -5.95 -19.92
CA GLY A 542 -8.83 -5.89 -18.50
C GLY A 542 -10.19 -6.53 -18.20
N TYR A 543 -11.17 -6.31 -19.06
CA TYR A 543 -12.52 -6.88 -18.91
C TYR A 543 -12.53 -8.39 -19.15
N GLU A 544 -11.79 -8.86 -20.15
CA GLU A 544 -11.62 -10.30 -20.40
C GLU A 544 -10.90 -10.99 -19.23
N ALA A 545 -9.82 -10.40 -18.72
CA ALA A 545 -9.08 -10.95 -17.60
C ALA A 545 -9.92 -11.09 -16.34
N ASN A 546 -10.75 -10.09 -16.02
CA ASN A 546 -11.66 -10.19 -14.87
C ASN A 546 -12.65 -11.35 -15.03
N LYS A 547 -13.27 -11.46 -16.22
CA LYS A 547 -14.23 -12.52 -16.55
C LYS A 547 -13.58 -13.91 -16.44
N PHE A 548 -12.38 -14.08 -17.00
CA PHE A 548 -11.59 -15.30 -16.92
C PHE A 548 -11.16 -15.64 -15.48
N MET A 549 -10.65 -14.66 -14.73
CA MET A 549 -10.22 -14.81 -13.35
C MET A 549 -11.38 -15.28 -12.46
N LEU A 550 -12.59 -14.71 -12.60
CA LEU A 550 -13.76 -15.11 -11.82
C LEU A 550 -14.21 -16.54 -12.16
N ASP A 551 -14.17 -16.95 -13.43
CA ASP A 551 -14.49 -18.32 -13.84
C ASP A 551 -13.45 -19.33 -13.29
N ALA A 552 -12.16 -18.99 -13.33
CA ALA A 552 -11.09 -19.81 -12.76
C ALA A 552 -11.17 -19.87 -11.22
N ALA A 553 -11.44 -18.75 -10.55
CA ALA A 553 -11.63 -18.67 -9.11
C ALA A 553 -12.79 -19.56 -8.64
N ARG A 554 -13.91 -19.56 -9.39
CA ARG A 554 -15.04 -20.48 -9.18
C ARG A 554 -14.60 -21.94 -9.22
N LYS A 555 -13.77 -22.32 -10.20
CA LYS A 555 -13.27 -23.68 -10.31
C LYS A 555 -12.26 -24.08 -9.26
N LEU A 556 -11.47 -23.14 -8.77
CA LEU A 556 -10.51 -23.39 -7.70
C LEU A 556 -11.14 -23.38 -6.31
N GLY A 557 -12.41 -22.98 -6.19
CA GLY A 557 -13.18 -23.00 -4.95
C GLY A 557 -13.00 -21.77 -4.07
N PHE A 558 -12.59 -20.64 -4.66
CA PHE A 558 -12.54 -19.36 -3.94
C PHE A 558 -13.94 -18.80 -3.71
N SER A 559 -14.12 -18.15 -2.56
CA SER A 559 -15.22 -17.18 -2.40
C SER A 559 -14.75 -15.80 -2.82
N ILE A 560 -15.68 -14.90 -3.15
CA ILE A 560 -15.37 -13.50 -3.47
C ILE A 560 -16.21 -12.55 -2.62
N GLN A 561 -15.69 -11.39 -2.24
CA GLN A 561 -16.57 -10.33 -1.73
C GLN A 561 -17.55 -9.88 -2.82
N ALA A 562 -18.80 -9.60 -2.47
CA ALA A 562 -19.69 -8.88 -3.38
C ALA A 562 -19.07 -7.51 -3.66
N TYR A 563 -19.38 -6.88 -4.79
CA TYR A 563 -18.75 -5.60 -5.12
C TYR A 563 -19.69 -4.65 -5.86
N ALA A 564 -19.44 -3.37 -5.65
CA ALA A 564 -19.98 -2.25 -6.41
C ALA A 564 -18.92 -1.74 -7.41
N ASN A 565 -19.24 -0.66 -8.13
CA ASN A 565 -18.30 -0.12 -9.12
C ASN A 565 -17.18 0.67 -8.45
N TYR A 566 -15.97 0.60 -9.02
CA TYR A 566 -14.88 1.52 -8.72
C TYR A 566 -14.78 2.68 -9.72
N PRO A 567 -14.61 3.93 -9.23
CA PRO A 567 -14.92 4.38 -7.87
C PRO A 567 -16.45 4.46 -7.66
N PHE A 568 -16.89 4.51 -6.40
CA PHE A 568 -18.33 4.56 -6.05
C PHE A 568 -19.09 5.69 -6.81
N GLY A 569 -18.55 6.91 -6.77
CA GLY A 569 -19.14 8.12 -7.36
C GLY A 569 -18.73 8.43 -8.80
N GLY A 570 -17.96 7.55 -9.46
CA GLY A 570 -17.72 7.62 -10.90
C GLY A 570 -17.28 8.99 -11.46
N HIS A 571 -16.30 9.69 -10.86
CA HIS A 571 -15.69 10.91 -11.42
C HIS A 571 -15.07 10.68 -12.82
N TYR A 572 -14.76 9.44 -13.17
CA TYR A 572 -14.42 9.03 -14.53
C TYR A 572 -15.66 9.06 -15.42
N ASN A 573 -15.95 10.22 -16.04
CA ASN A 573 -16.91 10.35 -17.14
C ASN A 573 -18.32 9.76 -16.88
N GLN A 574 -18.80 9.69 -15.64
CA GLN A 574 -20.08 9.06 -15.28
C GLN A 574 -20.20 7.58 -15.70
N GLU A 575 -19.07 6.84 -15.75
CA GLU A 575 -19.08 5.44 -16.21
C GLU A 575 -19.98 4.52 -15.38
N THR A 576 -20.07 4.70 -14.05
CA THR A 576 -21.01 3.96 -13.18
C THR A 576 -22.45 4.09 -13.69
N ILE A 577 -22.88 5.31 -13.98
CA ILE A 577 -24.24 5.66 -14.41
C ILE A 577 -24.50 5.15 -15.82
N LYS A 578 -23.53 5.26 -16.72
CA LYS A 578 -23.63 4.72 -18.09
C LYS A 578 -23.82 3.22 -18.08
N LYS A 579 -22.96 2.48 -17.35
CA LYS A 579 -23.05 1.02 -17.23
C LYS A 579 -24.40 0.61 -16.62
N ALA A 580 -24.82 1.27 -15.53
CA ALA A 580 -26.11 1.00 -14.91
C ALA A 580 -27.30 1.32 -15.83
N SER A 581 -27.22 2.38 -16.64
CA SER A 581 -28.27 2.74 -17.59
C SER A 581 -28.43 1.70 -18.70
N ILE A 582 -27.31 1.17 -19.19
CA ILE A 582 -27.30 0.10 -20.19
C ILE A 582 -27.90 -1.19 -19.61
N ILE A 583 -27.47 -1.55 -18.39
CA ILE A 583 -27.91 -2.78 -17.72
C ILE A 583 -29.40 -2.73 -17.36
N SER A 584 -29.88 -1.61 -16.84
CA SER A 584 -31.28 -1.44 -16.45
C SER A 584 -32.22 -1.07 -17.59
N GLY A 585 -31.71 -0.59 -18.72
CA GLY A 585 -32.50 0.04 -19.78
C GLY A 585 -33.09 1.40 -19.39
N LYS A 586 -32.80 1.92 -18.19
CA LYS A 586 -33.28 3.22 -17.69
C LYS A 586 -32.20 4.27 -17.87
N VAL A 587 -32.53 5.42 -18.46
CA VAL A 587 -31.58 6.54 -18.57
C VAL A 587 -31.40 7.19 -17.19
N LEU A 588 -30.24 6.99 -16.58
CA LEU A 588 -29.82 7.66 -15.35
C LEU A 588 -29.02 8.92 -15.68
N LYS A 589 -29.18 9.99 -14.89
CA LYS A 589 -28.48 11.26 -15.07
C LYS A 589 -28.01 11.82 -13.74
N SER A 590 -26.79 12.34 -13.70
CA SER A 590 -26.22 13.07 -12.57
C SER A 590 -25.53 14.34 -13.04
N GLU A 591 -25.21 15.20 -12.06
CA GLU A 591 -24.20 16.23 -12.25
C GLU A 591 -22.83 15.59 -12.58
N PRO A 592 -21.94 16.30 -13.30
CA PRO A 592 -20.61 15.80 -13.64
C PRO A 592 -19.69 15.59 -12.43
N GLU A 593 -19.90 16.35 -11.35
CA GLU A 593 -19.05 16.37 -10.15
C GLU A 593 -19.92 16.25 -8.89
N GLY A 594 -19.55 15.34 -7.96
CA GLY A 594 -20.09 15.29 -6.60
C GLY A 594 -20.69 13.94 -6.16
N TRP A 595 -21.03 13.85 -4.86
CA TRP A 595 -21.44 12.61 -4.18
C TRP A 595 -22.89 12.61 -3.67
N GLY A 596 -23.52 13.77 -3.57
CA GLY A 596 -24.80 13.96 -2.87
C GLY A 596 -26.07 13.60 -3.64
N GLY A 597 -25.94 13.07 -4.86
CA GLY A 597 -27.08 12.61 -5.66
C GLY A 597 -27.43 11.13 -5.42
N PRO A 598 -28.71 10.76 -5.24
CA PRO A 598 -29.12 9.36 -5.02
C PRO A 598 -28.84 8.45 -6.23
N VAL A 599 -28.61 9.04 -7.40
CA VAL A 599 -28.38 8.33 -8.66
C VAL A 599 -27.14 7.42 -8.64
N TYR A 600 -26.09 7.77 -7.89
CA TYR A 600 -24.92 6.89 -7.75
C TYR A 600 -25.23 5.68 -6.87
N SER A 601 -26.04 5.85 -5.83
CA SER A 601 -26.55 4.75 -5.02
C SER A 601 -27.44 3.82 -5.84
N GLU A 602 -28.36 4.38 -6.64
CA GLU A 602 -29.21 3.60 -7.56
C GLU A 602 -28.36 2.86 -8.60
N ALA A 603 -27.39 3.54 -9.21
CA ALA A 603 -26.51 2.94 -10.22
C ALA A 603 -25.69 1.78 -9.62
N ASN A 604 -25.06 1.97 -8.46
CA ASN A 604 -24.32 0.90 -7.80
C ASN A 604 -25.23 -0.27 -7.39
N ALA A 605 -26.46 -0.01 -6.93
CA ALA A 605 -27.42 -1.09 -6.63
C ALA A 605 -27.76 -1.92 -7.87
N ILE A 606 -27.99 -1.28 -9.03
CA ILE A 606 -28.23 -1.97 -10.31
C ILE A 606 -27.01 -2.84 -10.70
N LEU A 607 -25.81 -2.29 -10.58
CA LEU A 607 -24.57 -2.98 -10.94
C LEU A 607 -24.27 -4.16 -10.02
N THR A 608 -24.48 -4.01 -8.71
CA THR A 608 -24.34 -5.10 -7.73
C THR A 608 -25.42 -6.16 -7.90
N ALA A 609 -26.66 -5.78 -8.24
CA ALA A 609 -27.71 -6.75 -8.56
C ALA A 609 -27.39 -7.56 -9.83
N TYR A 610 -26.78 -6.92 -10.83
CA TYR A 610 -26.30 -7.59 -12.05
C TYR A 610 -25.20 -8.62 -11.73
N THR A 611 -24.19 -8.24 -10.95
CA THR A 611 -23.11 -9.17 -10.58
C THR A 611 -23.60 -10.26 -9.64
N PHE A 612 -24.55 -9.98 -8.75
CA PHE A 612 -25.21 -10.99 -7.93
C PHE A 612 -25.91 -12.06 -8.79
N LYS A 613 -26.74 -11.65 -9.76
CA LYS A 613 -27.42 -12.60 -10.66
C LYS A 613 -26.42 -13.48 -11.40
N ARG A 614 -25.22 -12.98 -11.68
CA ARG A 614 -24.18 -13.69 -12.43
C ARG A 614 -23.28 -14.59 -11.56
N TYR A 615 -22.77 -14.04 -10.46
CA TYR A 615 -21.68 -14.56 -9.64
C TYR A 615 -22.06 -14.72 -8.16
N GLY A 616 -23.34 -14.56 -7.79
CA GLY A 616 -23.80 -14.65 -6.41
C GLY A 616 -23.50 -15.98 -5.73
N ASP A 617 -23.24 -17.04 -6.50
CA ASP A 617 -22.72 -18.32 -5.99
C ASP A 617 -21.36 -18.20 -5.29
N LEU A 618 -20.50 -17.30 -5.80
CA LEU A 618 -19.17 -17.03 -5.27
C LEU A 618 -19.19 -16.12 -4.05
N PHE A 619 -20.25 -15.33 -3.86
CA PHE A 619 -20.25 -14.29 -2.83
C PHE A 619 -20.02 -14.88 -1.45
N TRP A 620 -19.03 -14.36 -0.75
CA TRP A 620 -18.70 -14.74 0.62
C TRP A 620 -19.80 -14.23 1.56
N GLN A 621 -20.14 -15.06 2.53
CA GLN A 621 -21.06 -14.75 3.61
C GLN A 621 -20.33 -15.02 4.92
N SER A 622 -20.32 -14.03 5.81
CA SER A 622 -19.75 -14.18 7.14
C SER A 622 -20.60 -15.10 8.03
N GLY A 623 -20.04 -15.48 9.18
CA GLY A 623 -20.69 -16.34 10.17
C GLY A 623 -21.91 -15.74 10.85
N ASN A 624 -22.06 -14.41 10.84
CA ASN A 624 -23.27 -13.69 11.26
C ASN A 624 -24.24 -13.41 10.09
N GLY A 625 -23.99 -13.99 8.92
CA GLY A 625 -24.89 -13.97 7.77
C GLY A 625 -24.77 -12.75 6.88
N VAL A 626 -23.83 -11.84 7.16
CA VAL A 626 -23.60 -10.62 6.36
C VAL A 626 -22.96 -10.99 5.02
N VAL A 627 -23.44 -10.35 3.95
CA VAL A 627 -22.80 -10.40 2.63
C VAL A 627 -22.17 -9.04 2.36
N PRO A 628 -20.85 -8.88 2.58
CA PRO A 628 -20.19 -7.60 2.40
C PRO A 628 -20.10 -7.21 0.93
N ILE A 629 -20.55 -6.00 0.62
CA ILE A 629 -20.43 -5.35 -0.67
C ILE A 629 -19.26 -4.38 -0.61
N ASP A 630 -18.20 -4.77 -1.29
CA ASP A 630 -16.97 -4.03 -1.39
C ASP A 630 -17.07 -2.89 -2.40
N THR A 631 -16.58 -1.71 -2.02
CA THR A 631 -16.50 -0.55 -2.92
C THR A 631 -15.32 0.34 -2.56
N GLU A 632 -14.54 0.70 -3.57
CA GLU A 632 -13.49 1.70 -3.43
C GLU A 632 -14.12 3.11 -3.47
N ASP A 633 -14.03 3.82 -2.34
CA ASP A 633 -14.67 5.13 -2.09
C ASP A 633 -13.75 6.04 -1.26
N THR A 634 -12.57 6.36 -1.81
CA THR A 634 -11.64 7.36 -1.27
C THR A 634 -12.18 8.75 -1.58
N ARG A 635 -12.58 9.52 -0.56
CA ARG A 635 -13.06 10.91 -0.74
C ARG A 635 -12.05 11.95 -0.24
N GLY A 636 -10.91 11.54 0.27
CA GLY A 636 -9.79 12.41 0.61
C GLY A 636 -8.55 11.61 0.93
N TRP A 637 -7.40 12.28 1.02
CA TRP A 637 -6.13 11.61 1.23
C TRP A 637 -5.22 12.40 2.17
N LEU A 638 -4.57 11.69 3.08
CA LEU A 638 -3.38 12.14 3.81
C LEU A 638 -2.23 11.17 3.49
N ARG A 639 -1.26 11.65 2.71
CA ARG A 639 -0.01 10.97 2.38
C ARG A 639 1.03 12.03 2.02
N GLY A 640 2.31 11.66 1.96
CA GLY A 640 3.39 12.64 1.83
C GLY A 640 3.40 13.62 0.65
N LEU A 641 2.69 13.34 -0.43
CA LEU A 641 2.49 14.29 -1.55
C LEU A 641 1.05 14.72 -1.76
N VAL A 642 0.13 14.19 -0.95
CA VAL A 642 -1.29 14.41 -1.14
C VAL A 642 -1.93 14.66 0.21
N ASN A 643 -2.29 15.92 0.44
CA ASN A 643 -3.21 16.34 1.49
C ASN A 643 -4.38 17.01 0.78
N PHE A 644 -5.50 16.30 0.65
CA PHE A 644 -6.68 16.90 0.05
C PHE A 644 -8.00 16.24 0.47
N ARG A 645 -9.08 16.92 0.10
CA ARG A 645 -10.46 16.40 0.03
C ARG A 645 -10.93 16.47 -1.43
N HIS A 646 -11.64 15.46 -1.92
CA HIS A 646 -12.27 15.50 -3.25
C HIS A 646 -13.41 16.51 -3.26
N ALA A 647 -13.66 17.09 -4.44
CA ALA A 647 -14.81 17.97 -4.68
C ALA A 647 -16.13 17.30 -4.29
N ILE A 648 -17.03 18.05 -3.64
CA ILE A 648 -18.34 17.53 -3.20
C ILE A 648 -19.46 17.74 -4.23
N GLY A 649 -19.32 18.73 -5.12
CA GLY A 649 -20.33 19.07 -6.11
C GLY A 649 -21.55 19.84 -5.56
N LEU A 650 -22.39 20.35 -6.46
CA LEU A 650 -23.46 21.30 -6.14
C LEU A 650 -24.56 20.71 -5.25
N THR A 651 -24.96 19.46 -5.48
CA THR A 651 -25.99 18.80 -4.67
C THR A 651 -25.53 18.62 -3.23
N SER A 652 -24.32 18.11 -3.02
CA SER A 652 -23.74 17.97 -1.69
C SER A 652 -23.55 19.32 -1.01
N LEU A 653 -23.17 20.36 -1.74
CA LEU A 653 -23.05 21.72 -1.20
C LEU A 653 -24.41 22.25 -0.71
N SER A 654 -25.48 22.03 -1.48
CA SER A 654 -26.84 22.37 -1.05
C SER A 654 -27.25 21.60 0.21
N ASN A 655 -26.98 20.29 0.26
CA ASN A 655 -27.25 19.44 1.42
C ASN A 655 -26.48 19.92 2.65
N PHE A 656 -25.20 20.30 2.49
CA PHE A 656 -24.37 20.82 3.57
C PHE A 656 -24.93 22.13 4.16
N ARG A 657 -25.36 23.06 3.30
CA ARG A 657 -25.98 24.33 3.72
C ARG A 657 -27.27 24.10 4.52
N ALA A 658 -28.12 23.18 4.07
CA ALA A 658 -29.33 22.80 4.78
C ALA A 658 -28.99 22.16 6.15
N TRP A 659 -28.02 21.26 6.18
CA TRP A 659 -27.55 20.61 7.41
C TRP A 659 -27.02 21.62 8.43
N LEU A 660 -26.25 22.63 7.99
CA LEU A 660 -25.80 23.73 8.84
C LEU A 660 -26.97 24.56 9.38
N GLY A 661 -27.98 24.82 8.54
CA GLY A 661 -29.23 25.48 8.93
C GLY A 661 -29.94 24.74 10.07
N ASP A 662 -30.06 23.42 9.97
CA ASP A 662 -30.66 22.57 11.01
C ASP A 662 -29.81 22.52 12.28
N ALA A 663 -28.49 22.46 12.13
CA ALA A 663 -27.55 22.35 13.24
C ALA A 663 -27.51 23.62 14.09
N TYR A 664 -27.46 24.79 13.44
CA TYR A 664 -27.25 26.07 14.10
C TYR A 664 -28.51 26.92 14.24
N GLY A 665 -29.53 26.70 13.41
CA GLY A 665 -30.80 27.44 13.37
C GLY A 665 -30.69 28.86 12.82
N LYS A 666 -29.66 29.62 13.21
CA LYS A 666 -29.41 31.00 12.77
C LYS A 666 -27.96 31.21 12.36
N ILE A 667 -27.75 31.97 11.28
CA ILE A 667 -26.41 32.25 10.75
C ILE A 667 -25.50 32.95 11.76
N ASP A 668 -26.04 33.82 12.62
CA ASP A 668 -25.27 34.50 13.68
C ASP A 668 -24.67 33.52 14.69
N ILE A 669 -25.36 32.42 14.98
CA ILE A 669 -24.87 31.38 15.89
C ILE A 669 -23.70 30.66 15.23
N LEU A 670 -23.82 30.31 13.94
CA LEU A 670 -22.73 29.71 13.18
C LEU A 670 -21.53 30.66 13.10
N ASN A 671 -21.75 31.92 12.72
CA ASN A 671 -20.70 32.94 12.60
C ASN A 671 -19.91 33.13 13.90
N LYS A 672 -20.60 33.11 15.04
CA LYS A 672 -19.95 33.16 16.35
C LYS A 672 -19.06 31.93 16.61
N GLN A 673 -19.47 30.75 16.17
CA GLN A 673 -18.71 29.51 16.37
C GLN A 673 -17.55 29.37 15.39
N TYR A 674 -17.71 29.85 14.16
CA TYR A 674 -16.69 29.76 13.11
C TYR A 674 -15.72 30.93 13.12
N ASN A 675 -16.03 31.98 13.89
CA ASN A 675 -15.36 33.28 13.80
C ASN A 675 -15.37 33.80 12.35
N SER A 676 -16.58 33.89 11.77
CA SER A 676 -16.82 34.23 10.37
C SER A 676 -17.84 35.37 10.21
N GLY A 677 -18.04 35.81 8.97
CA GLY A 677 -18.98 36.87 8.59
C GLY A 677 -19.89 36.50 7.42
N PHE A 678 -20.42 35.27 7.40
CA PHE A 678 -21.35 34.83 6.35
C PHE A 678 -22.69 35.55 6.47
N ASN A 679 -23.27 36.00 5.35
CA ASN A 679 -24.53 36.72 5.35
C ASN A 679 -25.75 35.77 5.45
N SER A 680 -25.61 34.55 4.96
CA SER A 680 -26.62 33.49 5.05
C SER A 680 -25.97 32.12 4.88
N PHE A 681 -26.69 31.04 5.19
CA PHE A 681 -26.22 29.68 4.93
C PHE A 681 -25.94 29.45 3.42
N ASP A 682 -26.71 30.08 2.53
CA ASP A 682 -26.53 29.95 1.07
C ASP A 682 -25.20 30.52 0.56
N THR A 683 -24.55 31.39 1.32
CA THR A 683 -23.24 31.96 0.96
C THR A 683 -22.05 31.08 1.36
N ILE A 684 -22.30 30.00 2.10
CA ILE A 684 -21.24 29.11 2.59
C ILE A 684 -20.80 28.18 1.47
N ASP A 685 -19.51 28.20 1.14
CA ASP A 685 -18.87 27.25 0.23
C ASP A 685 -17.45 26.96 0.72
N PRO A 686 -17.20 25.77 1.31
CA PRO A 686 -15.87 25.40 1.79
C PRO A 686 -14.80 25.49 0.70
N GLU A 687 -15.14 25.16 -0.54
CA GLU A 687 -14.15 25.05 -1.63
C GLU A 687 -13.61 26.43 -2.07
N GLN A 688 -14.27 27.54 -1.71
CA GLN A 688 -13.76 28.92 -1.94
C GLN A 688 -12.61 29.29 -1.01
N ASP A 689 -12.55 28.66 0.15
CA ASP A 689 -11.50 28.86 1.16
C ASP A 689 -10.30 27.93 0.92
N ALA A 690 -10.41 26.99 -0.02
CA ALA A 690 -9.40 25.99 -0.32
C ALA A 690 -8.47 26.38 -1.49
N GLN A 691 -7.28 25.79 -1.52
CA GLN A 691 -6.45 25.76 -2.72
C GLN A 691 -6.89 24.60 -3.61
N LYS A 692 -7.31 24.92 -4.84
CA LYS A 692 -7.65 23.93 -5.86
C LYS A 692 -6.40 23.30 -6.47
N GLU A 693 -6.39 21.97 -6.52
CA GLU A 693 -5.33 21.18 -7.13
C GLU A 693 -5.91 20.16 -8.12
N ALA A 694 -5.05 19.65 -9.01
CA ALA A 694 -5.41 18.62 -9.98
C ALA A 694 -4.68 17.32 -9.62
N LEU A 695 -5.44 16.25 -9.39
CA LEU A 695 -4.90 14.91 -9.19
C LEU A 695 -5.33 14.03 -10.36
N GLY A 696 -4.45 13.88 -11.35
CA GLY A 696 -4.78 13.16 -12.58
C GLY A 696 -5.94 13.84 -13.32
N ARG A 697 -7.14 13.24 -13.25
CA ARG A 697 -8.37 13.79 -13.84
C ARG A 697 -9.33 14.40 -12.81
N ASP A 698 -9.01 14.30 -11.53
CA ASP A 698 -9.88 14.74 -10.44
C ASP A 698 -9.55 16.16 -9.97
N THR A 699 -10.59 16.86 -9.50
CA THR A 699 -10.46 18.12 -8.76
C THR A 699 -10.39 17.81 -7.27
N VAL A 700 -9.33 18.29 -6.62
CA VAL A 700 -9.12 18.11 -5.18
C VAL A 700 -8.77 19.44 -4.52
N TYR A 701 -8.98 19.51 -3.20
CA TYR A 701 -8.87 20.75 -2.43
C TYR A 701 -8.03 20.56 -1.16
N ASN A 702 -7.03 21.42 -0.97
CA ASN A 702 -6.28 21.54 0.28
C ASN A 702 -6.80 22.74 1.10
N PHE A 703 -6.75 22.66 2.42
CA PHE A 703 -7.33 23.66 3.34
C PHE A 703 -6.26 24.24 4.29
N ARG A 704 -5.05 24.49 3.78
CA ARG A 704 -3.89 24.84 4.62
C ARG A 704 -3.78 26.32 5.00
N ASP A 705 -4.52 27.22 4.36
CA ASP A 705 -4.41 28.66 4.59
C ASP A 705 -5.02 29.07 5.96
N PRO A 706 -4.19 29.52 6.94
CA PRO A 706 -4.67 29.84 8.28
C PRO A 706 -5.58 31.08 8.34
N SER A 707 -5.60 31.90 7.29
CA SER A 707 -6.44 33.10 7.22
C SER A 707 -7.90 32.84 6.87
N LYS A 708 -8.21 31.62 6.41
CA LYS A 708 -9.53 31.22 5.90
C LYS A 708 -10.42 30.65 7.00
N VAL A 709 -11.74 30.70 6.81
CA VAL A 709 -12.71 30.14 7.77
C VAL A 709 -12.63 28.63 7.74
N TYR A 710 -12.72 28.05 6.54
CA TYR A 710 -12.44 26.64 6.30
C TYR A 710 -10.94 26.46 6.14
N ARG A 711 -10.32 26.01 7.22
CA ARG A 711 -8.91 25.61 7.27
C ARG A 711 -8.73 24.35 8.10
N ASP A 712 -7.67 23.60 7.89
CA ASP A 712 -7.35 22.44 8.71
C ASP A 712 -7.32 22.86 10.20
N TRP A 713 -7.92 22.01 11.06
CA TRP A 713 -8.14 22.22 12.51
C TRP A 713 -9.18 23.26 12.92
N SER A 714 -9.83 23.94 11.98
CA SER A 714 -10.96 24.82 12.31
C SER A 714 -12.22 24.05 12.72
N LYS A 715 -13.12 24.75 13.41
CA LYS A 715 -14.47 24.26 13.68
C LYS A 715 -15.24 24.01 12.37
N ALA A 716 -15.05 24.88 11.38
CA ALA A 716 -15.72 24.80 10.10
C ALA A 716 -15.35 23.54 9.30
N ILE A 717 -14.06 23.18 9.23
CA ILE A 717 -13.64 21.95 8.54
C ILE A 717 -14.07 20.69 9.29
N THR A 718 -14.10 20.73 10.63
CA THR A 718 -14.57 19.61 11.45
C THR A 718 -16.02 19.27 11.13
N ASP A 719 -16.89 20.29 11.03
CA ASP A 719 -18.29 20.13 10.68
C ASP A 719 -18.48 19.64 9.26
N TYR A 720 -17.64 20.12 8.35
CA TYR A 720 -17.63 19.68 6.96
C TYR A 720 -17.28 18.18 6.82
N ASP A 721 -16.25 17.72 7.52
CA ASP A 721 -15.86 16.30 7.51
C ASP A 721 -16.91 15.39 8.19
N LEU A 722 -17.60 15.89 9.23
CA LEU A 722 -18.76 15.22 9.83
C LEU A 722 -19.92 15.10 8.85
N PHE A 723 -20.31 16.19 8.18
CA PHE A 723 -21.35 16.17 7.15
C PHE A 723 -21.01 15.19 6.02
N ARG A 724 -19.78 15.21 5.51
CA ARG A 724 -19.33 14.29 4.44
C ARG A 724 -19.45 12.82 4.86
N SER A 725 -19.22 12.52 6.15
CA SER A 725 -19.41 11.19 6.72
C SER A 725 -20.89 10.78 6.78
N ILE A 726 -21.78 11.71 7.10
CA ILE A 726 -23.24 11.50 7.11
C ILE A 726 -23.74 11.24 5.69
N GLU A 727 -23.36 12.08 4.73
CA GLU A 727 -23.77 11.93 3.33
C GLU A 727 -23.30 10.60 2.75
N ARG A 728 -22.06 10.18 3.07
CA ARG A 728 -21.55 8.85 2.72
C ARG A 728 -22.43 7.73 3.28
N ALA A 729 -22.79 7.79 4.56
CA ALA A 729 -23.68 6.81 5.19
C ALA A 729 -25.06 6.78 4.52
N ASP A 730 -25.61 7.94 4.16
CA ASP A 730 -26.88 8.06 3.44
C ASP A 730 -26.80 7.46 2.03
N ASN A 731 -25.69 7.66 1.31
CA ASN A 731 -25.46 7.03 0.01
C ASN A 731 -25.51 5.49 0.13
N TYR A 732 -24.83 4.93 1.13
CA TYR A 732 -24.81 3.48 1.35
C TYR A 732 -26.18 2.95 1.76
N LYS A 733 -26.88 3.65 2.66
CA LYS A 733 -28.25 3.27 3.03
C LYS A 733 -29.16 3.19 1.81
N GLN A 734 -29.16 4.22 0.97
CA GLN A 734 -29.97 4.28 -0.25
C GLN A 734 -29.62 3.14 -1.22
N MET A 735 -28.34 2.77 -1.33
CA MET A 735 -27.93 1.64 -2.16
C MET A 735 -28.45 0.32 -1.57
N LEU A 736 -28.22 0.09 -0.27
CA LEU A 736 -28.60 -1.15 0.42
C LEU A 736 -30.10 -1.38 0.44
N ASP A 737 -30.91 -0.32 0.56
CA ASP A 737 -32.39 -0.38 0.50
C ASP A 737 -32.90 -0.92 -0.86
N LEU A 738 -32.06 -0.89 -1.91
CA LEU A 738 -32.37 -1.40 -3.25
C LEU A 738 -31.81 -2.81 -3.52
N ILE A 739 -30.98 -3.35 -2.64
CA ILE A 739 -30.38 -4.69 -2.78
C ILE A 739 -31.34 -5.75 -2.23
N THR A 740 -31.47 -6.86 -2.95
CA THR A 740 -32.48 -7.89 -2.65
C THR A 740 -31.93 -9.20 -2.08
N PHE A 741 -30.61 -9.41 -2.08
CA PHE A 741 -30.03 -10.59 -1.43
C PHE A 741 -29.89 -10.39 0.09
N PRO A 742 -29.88 -11.47 0.90
CA PRO A 742 -29.98 -11.36 2.35
C PRO A 742 -28.80 -10.64 3.01
N ASN A 743 -29.14 -9.77 3.98
CA ASN A 743 -28.21 -9.07 4.87
C ASN A 743 -27.01 -8.39 4.18
N PRO A 744 -27.25 -7.52 3.18
CA PRO A 744 -26.19 -6.79 2.50
C PRO A 744 -25.69 -5.65 3.40
N GLN A 745 -24.38 -5.49 3.51
CA GLN A 745 -23.75 -4.36 4.20
C GLN A 745 -22.48 -3.94 3.47
N MET A 746 -22.03 -2.70 3.65
CA MET A 746 -20.86 -2.20 2.94
C MET A 746 -19.56 -2.68 3.58
N ASN A 747 -18.61 -3.09 2.74
CA ASN A 747 -17.17 -3.02 3.03
C ASN A 747 -16.61 -1.80 2.31
N ILE A 748 -16.17 -0.79 3.06
CA ILE A 748 -15.58 0.41 2.45
C ILE A 748 -14.11 0.13 2.19
N ARG A 749 -13.66 0.26 0.95
CA ARG A 749 -12.24 0.26 0.60
C ARG A 749 -11.73 1.68 0.38
N THR A 750 -10.61 2.03 1.01
CA THR A 750 -9.95 3.32 0.85
C THR A 750 -8.47 3.19 0.52
N GLU A 751 -7.88 4.31 0.10
CA GLU A 751 -6.44 4.45 -0.05
C GLU A 751 -5.88 5.41 1.01
N GLY A 752 -4.67 5.11 1.50
CA GLY A 752 -3.86 6.03 2.30
C GLY A 752 -3.75 5.71 3.78
N SER A 753 -3.74 4.42 4.09
CA SER A 753 -3.45 3.87 5.42
C SER A 753 -4.46 4.30 6.47
N ASN A 754 -5.74 4.32 6.10
CA ASN A 754 -6.83 4.59 7.03
C ASN A 754 -7.12 3.38 7.92
N TRP A 755 -7.74 3.63 9.08
CA TRP A 755 -8.35 2.60 9.91
C TRP A 755 -9.67 3.12 10.46
N LEU A 756 -10.77 2.41 10.23
CA LEU A 756 -12.08 2.89 10.66
C LEU A 756 -12.37 2.50 12.12
N VAL A 757 -11.99 3.36 13.06
CA VAL A 757 -12.12 3.13 14.50
C VAL A 757 -12.47 4.41 15.25
N ALA A 758 -13.45 4.32 16.15
CA ALA A 758 -13.95 5.43 16.96
C ALA A 758 -13.16 5.60 18.25
N GLY A 759 -13.19 6.83 18.79
CA GLY A 759 -12.62 7.14 20.10
C GLY A 759 -11.10 7.29 20.15
N ILE A 760 -10.37 7.29 19.03
CA ILE A 760 -8.95 7.67 19.05
C ILE A 760 -8.84 9.06 19.67
N ASN A 761 -7.96 9.18 20.65
CA ASN A 761 -7.64 10.46 21.24
C ASN A 761 -6.91 11.34 20.21
N PRO A 762 -7.46 12.50 19.81
CA PRO A 762 -6.77 13.40 18.88
C PRO A 762 -5.41 13.89 19.38
N GLN A 763 -5.15 13.77 20.68
CA GLN A 763 -3.89 14.18 21.31
C GLN A 763 -2.99 13.00 21.69
N THR A 764 -3.27 11.80 21.17
CA THR A 764 -2.39 10.62 21.33
C THR A 764 -0.95 10.97 20.95
N THR A 765 0.01 10.46 21.72
CA THR A 765 1.43 10.60 21.39
C THR A 765 1.87 9.61 20.31
N ASN A 766 1.01 8.65 19.93
CA ASN A 766 1.29 7.71 18.85
C ASN A 766 1.00 8.36 17.49
N SER A 767 2.04 8.57 16.66
CA SER A 767 1.94 9.18 15.33
C SER A 767 1.08 8.36 14.36
N HIS A 768 1.08 7.02 14.45
CA HIS A 768 0.24 6.17 13.61
C HIS A 768 -1.24 6.33 13.93
N TYR A 769 -1.60 6.37 15.22
CA TYR A 769 -2.99 6.60 15.65
C TYR A 769 -3.45 8.02 15.30
N ARG A 770 -2.51 8.97 15.39
CA ARG A 770 -2.73 10.33 14.93
C ARG A 770 -3.06 10.39 13.44
N HIS A 771 -2.29 9.68 12.60
CA HIS A 771 -2.58 9.53 11.17
C HIS A 771 -3.97 8.96 10.93
N VAL A 772 -4.35 7.87 11.61
CA VAL A 772 -5.67 7.25 11.48
C VAL A 772 -6.79 8.23 11.83
N TYR A 773 -6.68 8.97 12.94
CA TYR A 773 -7.70 9.95 13.35
C TYR A 773 -7.94 11.03 12.28
N TYR A 774 -6.88 11.50 11.62
CA TYR A 774 -6.96 12.53 10.59
C TYR A 774 -7.38 11.98 9.24
N MET A 775 -6.93 10.78 8.89
CA MET A 775 -7.26 10.16 7.64
C MET A 775 -8.77 9.85 7.53
N GLN A 776 -9.39 9.41 8.64
CA GLN A 776 -10.85 9.27 8.75
C GLN A 776 -11.58 10.58 8.44
N ARG A 777 -11.09 11.72 8.93
CA ARG A 777 -11.73 13.04 8.72
C ARG A 777 -11.59 13.51 7.28
N ARG A 778 -10.39 13.46 6.70
CA ARG A 778 -10.18 13.85 5.30
C ARG A 778 -10.98 13.00 4.33
N ASN A 779 -11.11 11.70 4.61
CA ASN A 779 -12.00 10.84 3.84
C ASN A 779 -13.49 11.10 4.07
N GLY A 780 -13.92 11.84 5.09
CA GLY A 780 -15.33 11.87 5.47
C GLY A 780 -15.81 10.46 5.88
N MET A 781 -15.08 9.85 6.80
CA MET A 781 -15.29 8.51 7.36
C MET A 781 -15.13 8.54 8.88
N VAL A 782 -15.76 9.49 9.56
CA VAL A 782 -15.74 9.53 11.03
C VAL A 782 -16.46 8.28 11.57
N ALA A 783 -15.71 7.38 12.23
CA ALA A 783 -16.18 6.07 12.66
C ALA A 783 -17.47 6.12 13.49
N GLU A 784 -17.62 7.08 14.41
CA GLU A 784 -18.83 7.20 15.23
C GLU A 784 -20.10 7.40 14.39
N VAL A 785 -19.99 8.10 13.25
CA VAL A 785 -21.09 8.31 12.29
C VAL A 785 -21.40 7.03 11.54
N LEU A 786 -20.38 6.38 10.98
CA LEU A 786 -20.54 5.16 10.17
C LEU A 786 -21.02 3.95 11.00
N GLN A 787 -20.64 3.89 12.28
CA GLN A 787 -21.15 2.87 13.21
C GLN A 787 -22.63 3.10 13.52
N ALA A 788 -23.00 4.34 13.82
CA ALA A 788 -24.37 4.69 14.17
C ALA A 788 -25.34 4.60 12.98
N SER A 789 -24.85 4.58 11.73
CA SER A 789 -25.70 4.35 10.55
C SER A 789 -26.11 2.89 10.39
N GLY A 790 -25.30 1.93 10.87
CA GLY A 790 -25.52 0.50 10.70
C GLY A 790 -25.37 0.00 9.25
N THR A 791 -24.85 0.84 8.34
CA THR A 791 -24.69 0.50 6.91
C THR A 791 -23.36 -0.18 6.59
N VAL A 792 -22.37 -0.05 7.47
CA VAL A 792 -20.99 -0.50 7.26
C VAL A 792 -20.72 -1.71 8.14
N TYR A 793 -20.32 -2.82 7.52
CA TYR A 793 -19.87 -4.03 8.21
C TYR A 793 -18.36 -4.06 8.37
N ALA A 794 -17.64 -3.62 7.34
CA ALA A 794 -16.21 -3.79 7.24
C ALA A 794 -15.52 -2.57 6.65
N HIS A 795 -14.22 -2.47 6.91
CA HIS A 795 -13.33 -1.49 6.30
C HIS A 795 -12.06 -2.19 5.81
N SER A 796 -11.60 -1.81 4.62
CA SER A 796 -10.33 -2.23 4.05
C SER A 796 -9.57 -1.02 3.53
N ASP A 797 -8.24 -1.04 3.61
CA ASP A 797 -7.37 -0.02 3.06
C ASP A 797 -6.10 -0.65 2.51
N TYR A 798 -5.49 0.02 1.54
CA TYR A 798 -4.11 -0.21 1.11
C TYR A 798 -3.14 0.36 2.14
N ASN A 799 -2.99 -0.37 3.25
CA ASN A 799 -2.14 0.06 4.36
C ASN A 799 -0.67 0.10 3.94
N THR A 800 -0.15 1.32 3.84
CA THR A 800 1.25 1.64 3.54
C THR A 800 2.04 2.11 4.76
N ILE A 801 1.40 2.38 5.91
CA ILE A 801 2.09 2.71 7.17
C ILE A 801 2.47 1.42 7.91
N PRO A 802 3.69 1.34 8.50
CA PRO A 802 4.15 0.14 9.19
C PRO A 802 3.65 0.05 10.64
N PHE A 803 2.35 -0.16 10.83
CA PHE A 803 1.80 -0.38 12.18
C PHE A 803 2.47 -1.59 12.86
N THR A 804 2.69 -1.50 14.17
CA THR A 804 3.24 -2.60 14.96
C THR A 804 2.18 -3.69 15.22
N PRO A 805 2.57 -4.94 15.51
CA PRO A 805 1.60 -5.99 15.84
C PRO A 805 0.68 -5.61 17.02
N SER A 806 1.20 -4.93 18.05
CA SER A 806 0.36 -4.40 19.13
C SER A 806 -0.64 -3.36 18.64
N GLU A 807 -0.23 -2.45 17.77
CA GLU A 807 -1.11 -1.44 17.20
C GLU A 807 -2.22 -2.06 16.35
N VAL A 808 -1.87 -3.05 15.51
CA VAL A 808 -2.80 -3.82 14.70
C VAL A 808 -3.82 -4.54 15.57
N PHE A 809 -3.37 -5.21 16.63
CA PHE A 809 -4.25 -5.91 17.56
C PHE A 809 -5.23 -4.93 18.20
N GLU A 810 -4.73 -3.82 18.76
CA GLU A 810 -5.54 -2.83 19.47
C GLU A 810 -6.56 -2.13 18.55
N LEU A 811 -6.12 -1.62 17.39
CA LEU A 811 -6.99 -1.00 16.39
C LEU A 811 -8.04 -1.99 15.88
N THR A 812 -7.65 -3.25 15.66
CA THR A 812 -8.57 -4.30 15.23
C THR A 812 -9.61 -4.60 16.30
N SER A 813 -9.18 -4.88 17.53
CA SER A 813 -10.08 -5.20 18.64
C SER A 813 -11.07 -4.07 18.88
N LYS A 814 -10.61 -2.82 18.87
CA LYS A 814 -11.48 -1.65 19.03
C LYS A 814 -12.51 -1.52 17.90
N SER A 815 -12.11 -1.76 16.66
CA SER A 815 -13.03 -1.74 15.52
C SER A 815 -14.09 -2.84 15.64
N VAL A 816 -13.67 -4.06 15.99
CA VAL A 816 -14.55 -5.23 16.15
C VAL A 816 -15.52 -5.03 17.31
N GLU A 817 -15.07 -4.51 18.46
CA GLU A 817 -15.92 -4.10 19.59
C GLU A 817 -17.00 -3.09 19.17
N GLN A 818 -16.72 -2.30 18.14
CA GLN A 818 -17.59 -1.28 17.58
C GLN A 818 -18.44 -1.79 16.40
N GLY A 819 -18.34 -3.07 16.05
CA GLY A 819 -19.13 -3.70 14.99
C GLY A 819 -18.59 -3.50 13.58
N ILE A 820 -17.37 -3.00 13.42
CA ILE A 820 -16.70 -2.84 12.13
C ILE A 820 -15.54 -3.83 12.05
N ILE A 821 -15.58 -4.71 11.07
CA ILE A 821 -14.55 -5.74 10.86
C ILE A 821 -13.43 -5.18 9.97
N PRO A 822 -12.19 -5.06 10.46
CA PRO A 822 -11.07 -4.70 9.60
C PRO A 822 -10.70 -5.86 8.67
N MET A 823 -10.57 -5.52 7.39
CA MET A 823 -10.17 -6.41 6.29
C MET A 823 -9.03 -5.76 5.50
N GLN A 824 -8.02 -5.26 6.21
CA GLN A 824 -6.94 -4.46 5.64
C GLN A 824 -6.19 -5.24 4.56
N LEU A 825 -5.90 -4.59 3.44
CA LEU A 825 -5.12 -5.15 2.34
C LEU A 825 -3.69 -4.61 2.46
N GLY A 826 -2.98 -5.12 3.47
CA GLY A 826 -1.65 -4.64 3.83
C GLY A 826 -0.66 -4.73 2.67
N VAL A 827 0.18 -3.70 2.56
CA VAL A 827 1.36 -3.70 1.70
C VAL A 827 2.55 -3.98 2.60
N PHE A 828 3.21 -5.13 2.52
CA PHE A 828 4.32 -5.45 3.43
C PHE A 828 5.69 -5.08 2.86
N VAL A 829 5.76 -4.94 1.53
CA VAL A 829 6.93 -4.46 0.82
C VAL A 829 6.96 -2.94 0.87
N ARG A 830 8.02 -2.39 1.47
CA ARG A 830 8.32 -0.95 1.44
C ARG A 830 7.15 -0.09 1.92
N GLN A 831 6.67 -0.40 3.12
CA GLN A 831 5.80 0.49 3.88
C GLN A 831 6.52 1.81 4.13
N ASN A 832 5.81 2.92 4.04
CA ASN A 832 6.38 4.25 4.16
C ASN A 832 5.90 4.85 5.48
N ASP A 833 6.79 4.87 6.47
CA ASP A 833 6.53 5.58 7.73
C ASP A 833 6.73 7.09 7.57
N ILE A 834 6.14 7.83 8.49
CA ILE A 834 6.35 9.26 8.72
C ILE A 834 7.05 9.39 10.07
N ALA A 835 8.38 9.32 10.02
CA ALA A 835 9.23 9.45 11.19
C ALA A 835 9.28 10.91 11.66
N VAL A 836 8.41 11.26 12.61
CA VAL A 836 8.36 12.59 13.20
C VAL A 836 9.60 12.84 14.04
N ASN A 837 10.34 13.91 13.77
CA ASN A 837 11.61 14.25 14.42
C ASN A 837 11.89 15.76 14.31
N THR A 838 12.94 16.24 14.96
CA THR A 838 13.24 17.68 15.02
C THR A 838 14.05 18.23 13.84
N GLN A 839 14.59 17.40 12.95
CA GLN A 839 15.63 17.81 11.99
C GLN A 839 15.33 17.51 10.51
N TYR A 840 14.80 16.33 10.20
CA TYR A 840 14.67 15.82 8.83
C TYR A 840 13.22 15.73 8.36
N GLY A 841 13.01 15.94 7.06
CA GLY A 841 11.71 15.80 6.42
C GLY A 841 10.97 17.11 6.19
N SER A 842 9.65 17.01 6.01
CA SER A 842 8.78 18.15 5.69
C SER A 842 8.15 18.76 6.94
N ASP A 843 8.12 20.10 6.99
CA ASP A 843 7.43 20.89 8.02
C ASP A 843 5.90 20.80 7.87
N ASP A 844 5.39 20.38 6.71
CA ASP A 844 3.96 20.20 6.46
C ASP A 844 3.29 19.26 7.46
N TRP A 845 4.05 18.30 8.00
CA TRP A 845 3.54 17.35 8.99
C TRP A 845 3.23 18.00 10.34
N ALA A 846 3.84 19.13 10.68
CA ALA A 846 3.44 19.88 11.87
C ALA A 846 1.99 20.37 11.74
N LEU A 847 1.63 20.87 10.55
CA LEU A 847 0.24 21.21 10.25
C LEU A 847 -0.60 19.95 10.11
N ASP A 848 -0.22 18.98 9.29
CA ASP A 848 -1.03 17.79 9.00
C ASP A 848 -1.31 16.90 10.23
N PHE A 849 -0.45 16.94 11.24
CA PHE A 849 -0.65 16.25 12.53
C PHE A 849 -1.07 17.16 13.70
N ASN A 850 -1.29 18.46 13.46
CA ASN A 850 -1.64 19.46 14.48
C ASN A 850 -0.66 19.44 15.69
N LEU A 851 0.64 19.53 15.42
CA LEU A 851 1.71 19.48 16.43
C LEU A 851 1.91 20.84 17.12
N LYS A 852 2.38 20.85 18.38
CA LYS A 852 2.70 22.11 19.10
C LYS A 852 4.09 22.64 18.75
N SER A 853 5.04 21.72 18.55
CA SER A 853 6.43 22.01 18.26
C SER A 853 6.71 21.98 16.75
N GLY A 854 7.83 22.59 16.34
CA GLY A 854 8.27 22.68 14.93
C GLY A 854 8.85 21.37 14.38
N SER A 855 8.24 20.23 14.72
CA SER A 855 8.68 18.90 14.27
C SER A 855 8.44 18.72 12.79
N LYS A 856 9.22 17.83 12.19
CA LYS A 856 9.22 17.47 10.78
C LYS A 856 8.86 16.01 10.60
N GLY A 857 8.27 15.64 9.48
CA GLY A 857 8.04 14.23 9.11
C GLY A 857 8.99 13.78 8.02
N ALA A 858 9.94 12.90 8.35
CA ALA A 858 10.81 12.23 7.39
C ALA A 858 10.17 10.94 6.90
N PHE A 859 10.27 10.64 5.61
CA PHE A 859 9.74 9.38 5.10
C PHE A 859 10.79 8.29 5.12
N VAL A 860 10.41 7.11 5.62
CA VAL A 860 11.27 5.93 5.69
C VAL A 860 10.54 4.73 5.10
N GLY A 861 11.08 4.17 4.02
CA GLY A 861 10.64 2.88 3.48
C GLY A 861 11.11 1.72 4.36
N THR A 862 10.27 0.73 4.67
CA THR A 862 10.64 -0.42 5.52
C THR A 862 9.94 -1.71 5.10
N LEU A 863 10.61 -2.85 5.29
CA LEU A 863 10.01 -4.19 5.24
C LEU A 863 9.43 -4.55 6.61
N ARG A 864 8.20 -5.05 6.62
CA ARG A 864 7.53 -5.53 7.84
C ARG A 864 7.09 -6.99 7.66
N ALA A 865 7.23 -7.76 8.73
CA ALA A 865 6.76 -9.13 8.77
C ALA A 865 5.23 -9.20 8.62
N LEU A 866 4.77 -10.00 7.66
CA LEU A 866 3.36 -10.29 7.41
C LEU A 866 2.76 -11.17 8.50
N PHE A 867 3.48 -12.19 8.98
CA PHE A 867 2.90 -13.17 9.91
C PHE A 867 2.40 -12.54 11.22
N PRO A 868 3.17 -11.71 11.94
CA PRO A 868 2.70 -11.09 13.19
C PRO A 868 1.49 -10.18 12.97
N TRP A 869 1.42 -9.49 11.84
CA TRP A 869 0.26 -8.68 11.45
C TRP A 869 -0.99 -9.55 11.26
N TYR A 870 -0.84 -10.65 10.51
CA TYR A 870 -1.91 -11.59 10.23
C TYR A 870 -2.45 -12.23 11.52
N ALA A 871 -1.55 -12.70 12.39
CA ALA A 871 -1.91 -13.24 13.69
C ALA A 871 -2.66 -12.20 14.54
N ALA A 872 -2.11 -10.98 14.68
CA ALA A 872 -2.74 -9.91 15.44
C ALA A 872 -4.15 -9.57 14.93
N THR A 873 -4.32 -9.49 13.60
CA THR A 873 -5.63 -9.21 12.97
C THR A 873 -6.64 -10.33 13.27
N TYR A 874 -6.25 -11.59 13.09
CA TYR A 874 -7.14 -12.73 13.35
C TYR A 874 -7.52 -12.84 14.83
N GLU A 875 -6.53 -12.76 15.73
CA GLU A 875 -6.73 -12.90 17.17
C GLU A 875 -7.64 -11.80 17.72
N ALA A 876 -7.56 -10.59 17.17
CA ALA A 876 -8.42 -9.47 17.51
C ALA A 876 -9.83 -9.54 16.89
N GLY A 877 -10.12 -10.54 16.04
CA GLY A 877 -11.43 -10.79 15.44
C GLY A 877 -11.65 -10.20 14.04
N GLY A 878 -10.61 -9.64 13.42
CA GLY A 878 -10.63 -9.17 12.03
C GLY A 878 -10.50 -10.29 10.99
N ALA A 879 -10.38 -9.90 9.72
CA ALA A 879 -10.04 -10.80 8.62
C ALA A 879 -8.68 -10.40 8.02
N PRO A 880 -7.61 -11.18 8.23
CA PRO A 880 -6.28 -10.87 7.71
C PRO A 880 -6.26 -10.77 6.18
N GLY A 881 -5.59 -9.74 5.65
CA GLY A 881 -5.53 -9.50 4.21
C GLY A 881 -4.23 -8.88 3.72
N VAL A 882 -3.99 -9.05 2.42
CA VAL A 882 -2.80 -8.54 1.71
C VAL A 882 -3.15 -8.15 0.28
N MET A 883 -2.47 -7.16 -0.27
CA MET A 883 -2.52 -6.88 -1.71
C MET A 883 -1.60 -7.83 -2.48
N TRP A 884 -2.13 -8.58 -3.46
CA TRP A 884 -1.32 -9.57 -4.17
C TRP A 884 -0.40 -8.99 -5.24
N GLN A 885 -0.92 -8.04 -6.04
CA GLN A 885 -0.27 -7.66 -7.30
C GLN A 885 -0.64 -6.28 -7.87
N ASP A 886 -0.58 -5.22 -7.07
CA ASP A 886 -0.49 -3.85 -7.57
C ASP A 886 0.96 -3.34 -7.63
N TYR A 887 1.64 -3.75 -8.70
CA TYR A 887 3.04 -3.45 -8.97
C TYR A 887 3.36 -1.95 -9.07
N LEU A 888 2.36 -1.13 -9.39
CA LEU A 888 2.48 0.33 -9.45
C LEU A 888 2.76 0.94 -8.06
N CYS A 889 2.19 0.34 -7.02
CA CYS A 889 2.10 0.93 -5.67
C CYS A 889 2.93 0.21 -4.60
N ASN A 890 3.92 -0.62 -4.99
CA ASN A 890 4.68 -1.51 -4.10
C ASN A 890 3.85 -2.58 -3.39
N ALA A 891 2.63 -2.81 -3.85
CA ALA A 891 1.68 -3.66 -3.19
C ALA A 891 1.63 -5.04 -3.87
N PHE A 892 2.68 -5.84 -3.65
CA PHE A 892 2.83 -7.16 -4.27
C PHE A 892 3.47 -8.17 -3.30
N ILE A 893 3.28 -9.45 -3.58
CA ILE A 893 3.89 -10.56 -2.84
C ILE A 893 5.26 -10.89 -3.42
N THR A 894 6.25 -11.11 -2.55
CA THR A 894 7.56 -11.68 -2.84
C THR A 894 7.69 -13.09 -2.25
N SER A 895 8.83 -13.74 -2.47
CA SER A 895 9.19 -15.02 -1.86
C SER A 895 9.12 -14.95 -0.33
N THR A 896 9.53 -13.84 0.30
CA THR A 896 9.42 -13.62 1.75
C THR A 896 7.96 -13.67 2.20
N GLN A 897 7.08 -12.82 1.65
CA GLN A 897 5.67 -12.81 2.06
C GLN A 897 4.95 -14.13 1.74
N PHE A 898 5.32 -14.80 0.65
CA PHE A 898 4.77 -16.11 0.30
C PHE A 898 5.14 -17.17 1.36
N LYS A 899 6.40 -17.22 1.82
CA LYS A 899 6.85 -18.07 2.92
C LYS A 899 6.10 -17.75 4.22
N GLU A 900 5.90 -16.47 4.55
CA GLU A 900 5.13 -16.05 5.73
C GLU A 900 3.67 -16.49 5.68
N LEU A 901 3.01 -16.38 4.53
CA LEU A 901 1.61 -16.82 4.35
C LEU A 901 1.46 -18.35 4.50
N LYS A 902 2.41 -19.12 3.95
CA LYS A 902 2.46 -20.59 4.15
C LYS A 902 2.67 -20.93 5.61
N PHE A 903 3.57 -20.22 6.31
CA PHE A 903 3.79 -20.39 7.74
C PHE A 903 2.53 -20.03 8.56
N TYR A 904 1.85 -18.93 8.24
CA TYR A 904 0.57 -18.57 8.86
C TYR A 904 -0.48 -19.67 8.69
N THR A 905 -0.61 -20.20 7.47
CA THR A 905 -1.54 -21.28 7.14
C THR A 905 -1.24 -22.55 7.94
N GLN A 906 0.05 -22.90 8.08
CA GLN A 906 0.48 -23.99 8.95
C GLN A 906 0.04 -23.74 10.40
N LYS A 907 0.28 -22.55 10.95
CA LYS A 907 -0.09 -22.21 12.33
C LYS A 907 -1.61 -22.16 12.57
N ILE A 908 -2.41 -21.80 11.57
CA ILE A 908 -3.87 -21.93 11.63
C ILE A 908 -4.27 -23.40 11.69
N ASN A 909 -3.66 -24.27 10.89
CA ASN A 909 -3.96 -25.70 10.93
C ASN A 909 -3.56 -26.33 12.26
N GLU A 910 -2.41 -25.95 12.83
CA GLU A 910 -1.98 -26.34 14.17
C GLU A 910 -3.02 -25.90 15.23
N MET A 911 -3.45 -24.64 15.20
CA MET A 911 -4.50 -24.12 16.08
C MET A 911 -5.82 -24.91 15.95
N LEU A 912 -6.25 -25.20 14.72
CA LEU A 912 -7.48 -25.95 14.44
C LEU A 912 -7.41 -27.43 14.82
N SER A 913 -6.21 -28.01 14.93
CA SER A 913 -5.98 -29.39 15.39
C SER A 913 -6.06 -29.55 16.91
N THR A 914 -6.12 -28.45 17.66
CA THR A 914 -6.35 -28.51 19.12
C THR A 914 -7.80 -28.90 19.44
N PRO A 915 -8.10 -29.48 20.62
CA PRO A 915 -9.47 -29.83 20.98
C PRO A 915 -10.46 -28.65 20.93
N GLU A 916 -10.00 -27.44 21.27
CA GLU A 916 -10.82 -26.23 21.18
C GLU A 916 -11.04 -25.78 19.72
N GLY A 917 -10.00 -25.89 18.88
CA GLY A 917 -10.05 -25.59 17.46
C GLY A 917 -10.99 -26.52 16.70
N GLU A 918 -10.90 -27.83 16.93
CA GLU A 918 -11.80 -28.82 16.33
C GLU A 918 -13.25 -28.57 16.74
N LYS A 919 -13.48 -28.24 18.02
CA LYS A 919 -14.80 -27.87 18.54
C LYS A 919 -15.32 -26.61 17.85
N TRP A 920 -14.52 -25.56 17.71
CA TRP A 920 -14.91 -24.33 17.02
C TRP A 920 -15.23 -24.58 15.53
N ALA A 921 -14.43 -25.42 14.87
CA ALA A 921 -14.58 -25.74 13.46
C ALA A 921 -15.85 -26.54 13.15
N ARG A 922 -16.27 -27.44 14.06
CA ARG A 922 -17.39 -28.37 13.84
C ARG A 922 -18.69 -27.94 14.53
N ASN A 923 -18.62 -27.32 15.72
CA ASN A 923 -19.81 -27.02 16.52
C ASN A 923 -20.41 -25.68 16.16
N PHE A 924 -21.07 -25.65 15.01
CA PHE A 924 -21.84 -24.49 14.60
C PHE A 924 -23.05 -24.82 13.74
N LYS A 925 -23.87 -23.78 13.57
CA LYS A 925 -24.92 -23.76 12.57
C LYS A 925 -24.47 -22.90 11.39
N PRO A 926 -24.29 -23.47 10.18
CA PRO A 926 -24.06 -22.69 8.98
C PRO A 926 -25.18 -21.66 8.75
N GLN A 927 -24.82 -20.50 8.22
CA GLN A 927 -25.80 -19.51 7.79
C GLN A 927 -26.56 -20.01 6.56
N ASN A 928 -27.78 -19.51 6.37
CA ASN A 928 -28.55 -19.86 5.18
C ASN A 928 -27.85 -19.30 3.94
N SER A 929 -27.44 -20.20 3.06
CA SER A 929 -26.79 -19.91 1.78
C SER A 929 -27.65 -20.29 0.57
N GLU A 930 -28.93 -20.67 0.75
CA GLU A 930 -29.85 -21.04 -0.34
C GLU A 930 -30.08 -19.88 -1.32
N TRP A 931 -29.97 -18.64 -0.87
CA TRP A 931 -30.04 -17.45 -1.74
C TRP A 931 -28.99 -17.46 -2.86
N LYS A 932 -27.87 -18.18 -2.68
CA LYS A 932 -26.87 -18.38 -3.73
C LYS A 932 -27.44 -19.12 -4.94
N ASN A 933 -28.46 -19.94 -4.75
CA ASN A 933 -29.16 -20.65 -5.82
C ASN A 933 -30.03 -19.72 -6.69
N SER A 934 -30.31 -18.50 -6.23
CA SER A 934 -30.95 -17.47 -7.05
C SER A 934 -30.00 -16.85 -8.08
N SER A 935 -28.69 -17.07 -7.96
CA SER A 935 -27.75 -16.73 -9.02
C SER A 935 -27.81 -17.73 -10.17
N MET A 936 -27.58 -17.26 -11.39
CA MET A 936 -27.59 -18.08 -12.61
C MET A 936 -26.29 -18.86 -12.82
N LYS A 937 -25.27 -18.64 -11.98
CA LYS A 937 -23.94 -19.30 -12.05
C LYS A 937 -23.32 -19.25 -13.45
N LYS A 938 -23.49 -18.12 -14.15
CA LYS A 938 -23.06 -17.97 -15.54
C LYS A 938 -21.54 -17.95 -15.61
N TYR A 939 -20.98 -18.78 -16.47
CA TYR A 939 -19.58 -18.68 -16.87
C TYR A 939 -19.45 -17.80 -18.12
N SER A 940 -18.36 -17.04 -18.17
CA SER A 940 -17.99 -16.25 -19.33
C SER A 940 -17.34 -17.12 -20.41
N TYR A 941 -16.64 -18.18 -20.01
CA TYR A 941 -16.09 -19.22 -20.89
C TYR A 941 -16.72 -20.58 -20.59
N PRO A 942 -16.70 -21.56 -21.51
CA PRO A 942 -17.17 -22.91 -21.21
C PRO A 942 -16.50 -23.48 -19.96
N GLU A 943 -17.29 -24.13 -19.11
CA GLU A 943 -16.82 -24.65 -17.83
C GLU A 943 -15.68 -25.67 -17.99
N GLU A 944 -15.83 -26.58 -18.96
CA GLU A 944 -14.83 -27.60 -19.30
C GLU A 944 -13.53 -26.99 -19.82
N TYR A 945 -13.62 -25.90 -20.59
CA TYR A 945 -12.44 -25.17 -21.08
C TYR A 945 -11.60 -24.61 -19.92
N ILE A 946 -12.25 -24.00 -18.92
CA ILE A 946 -11.56 -23.51 -17.72
C ILE A 946 -10.93 -24.64 -16.92
N ALA A 947 -11.66 -25.75 -16.74
CA ALA A 947 -11.14 -26.92 -16.02
C ALA A 947 -9.92 -27.54 -16.73
N GLU A 948 -9.95 -27.63 -18.06
CA GLU A 948 -8.84 -28.12 -18.88
C GLU A 948 -7.61 -27.20 -18.79
N LEU A 949 -7.80 -25.88 -18.88
CA LEU A 949 -6.70 -24.93 -18.71
C LEU A 949 -6.05 -25.03 -17.33
N ILE A 950 -6.84 -25.12 -16.26
CA ILE A 950 -6.31 -25.29 -14.90
C ILE A 950 -5.49 -26.58 -14.81
N LYS A 951 -6.01 -27.69 -15.35
CA LYS A 951 -5.32 -28.98 -15.36
C LYS A 951 -4.02 -28.96 -16.16
N ASN A 952 -4.00 -28.27 -17.30
CA ASN A 952 -2.88 -28.25 -18.23
C ASN A 952 -1.86 -27.14 -17.94
N THR A 953 -2.18 -26.21 -17.03
CA THR A 953 -1.27 -25.13 -16.66
C THR A 953 -0.06 -25.70 -15.92
N VAL A 954 1.11 -25.53 -16.52
CA VAL A 954 2.39 -25.84 -15.87
C VAL A 954 2.61 -24.85 -14.73
N ARG A 955 2.89 -25.38 -13.54
CA ARG A 955 3.19 -24.56 -12.36
C ARG A 955 4.46 -23.75 -12.59
N LYS A 956 4.37 -22.43 -12.39
CA LYS A 956 5.50 -21.51 -12.37
C LYS A 956 5.82 -21.17 -10.92
N ASN A 957 6.92 -21.69 -10.42
CA ASN A 957 7.38 -21.43 -9.05
C ASN A 957 8.12 -20.08 -9.00
N GLU A 958 7.39 -18.98 -9.19
CA GLU A 958 7.97 -17.62 -9.15
C GLU A 958 8.51 -17.25 -7.76
N PHE A 959 8.04 -17.94 -6.71
CA PHE A 959 8.47 -17.74 -5.32
C PHE A 959 9.46 -18.80 -4.81
N ASP A 960 9.65 -19.91 -5.55
CA ASP A 960 10.50 -21.06 -5.14
C ASP A 960 11.56 -21.39 -6.22
N VAL A 961 12.07 -20.37 -6.93
CA VAL A 961 12.95 -20.52 -8.10
C VAL A 961 14.24 -21.33 -7.79
N HIS A 962 14.64 -21.43 -6.53
CA HIS A 962 15.91 -22.04 -6.11
C HIS A 962 15.79 -23.26 -5.17
N GLN A 963 14.58 -23.72 -4.82
CA GLN A 963 14.43 -24.93 -3.97
C GLN A 963 14.62 -26.25 -4.73
N ASN A 964 14.55 -26.26 -6.06
CA ASN A 964 14.65 -27.48 -6.88
C ASN A 964 16.10 -27.89 -7.23
N GLY A 965 17.06 -27.57 -6.35
CA GLY A 965 18.47 -27.94 -6.48
C GLY A 965 18.91 -29.09 -5.56
N GLN A 966 17.97 -29.87 -5.02
CA GLN A 966 18.25 -31.11 -4.27
C GLN A 966 17.83 -32.34 -5.05
#